data_AF-A0A832V0Z0-F1
#
_entry.id   AF-A0A832V0Z0-F1
#
_cell.length_a   1.000
_cell.length_b   1.000
_cell.length_c   1.000
_cell.angle_alpha   90.00
_cell.angle_beta   90.00
_cell.angle_gamma   90.00
#
_symmetry.space_group_name_H-M   'P 1'
#
loop_
_entity.id
_entity.type
_entity.pdbx_description
1 polymer ?
#
loop_
_entity_poly.entity_id
_entity_poly.type
_entity_poly.pdbx_seq_one_letter_code
_entity_poly.pdbx_strand_id
1 'polypeptide(L)'
;MKKTITYLLMLTFSFLLFLLIEDANAAVVDVCSSGCNSTSVQTGINLASNGDEVRITDSREYNETVTANKSVLLTSNNTTWPTVFFDGSSNTVTITANNTTISRLMLKYNGTSASMAVISATSKSNITIANNIINNTGSGNTGYGVLFDTTNSSNVINNTIYTNGGNNNYGIYSNKNAQSNNFSNNVINTNGTDSNYGVYSNSGSGVNNTLNFAITNNVINADGSGCCNTGIYNFAKNSTIVSNIITTNGDGGYNYGINDGSRGDDIIAYNSISTRGNNQNNYGILNEAESSINITGNIVSTNGTINSYGIYTAASYGAFVTNNIVSTNGSGSDNYGVYFTTQHDTIINNTITTNGTSLNVGILIGGDSSAIVNNTISARGTGTGNSGIDDRGYFSNISNNIISAYGTGNSYGIYIGGDYANYSSNNITTAGGTTNYGIYFDYIKGSFINDTAINASGSPDIFAANSGGDNYLVNSTFNESDINIPTDSTGKIFVQHRIAIRVVDSNGNPVNNTTIVGNDTSSVADSENPAGSSFSGTTNSSGYISQQLLTQFLGNRSKNATSGYLYFTPYTITANKTGYDDYSTQFNFSSSQLLTITLTTSSSGGTSTSTGGGETTAKKAKTFIIPANVSESKNTVSVGDSIVVDFGIPKGNNVSETYTINVLSIDGGSVTFEIK
;
A
#
# COMPACT_ATOMS: atom_id res chain seq x y z
N MET A 1 -61.87 10.84 1.00
CA MET A 1 -62.10 12.28 0.77
C MET A 1 -62.21 13.11 2.06
N LYS A 2 -63.10 12.80 3.01
CA LYS A 2 -63.19 13.54 4.30
C LYS A 2 -61.89 13.55 5.13
N LYS A 3 -61.19 12.42 5.29
CA LYS A 3 -59.91 12.36 6.04
C LYS A 3 -58.79 13.18 5.39
N THR A 4 -58.70 13.17 4.06
CA THR A 4 -57.67 13.91 3.30
C THR A 4 -57.85 15.42 3.40
N ILE A 5 -59.10 15.89 3.43
CA ILE A 5 -59.43 17.31 3.61
C ILE A 5 -59.10 17.77 5.04
N THR A 6 -59.28 16.92 6.06
CA THR A 6 -58.90 17.23 7.45
C THR A 6 -57.39 17.36 7.63
N TYR A 7 -56.59 16.47 7.02
CA TYR A 7 -55.12 16.58 7.06
C TYR A 7 -54.61 17.80 6.30
N LEU A 8 -55.21 18.12 5.13
CA LEU A 8 -54.84 19.30 4.37
C LEU A 8 -55.19 20.59 5.13
N LEU A 9 -56.37 20.65 5.76
CA LEU A 9 -56.79 21.78 6.61
C LEU A 9 -55.91 21.94 7.85
N MET A 10 -55.53 20.84 8.53
CA MET A 10 -54.60 20.91 9.65
C MET A 10 -53.20 21.35 9.22
N LEU A 11 -52.71 20.90 8.06
CA LEU A 11 -51.41 21.31 7.53
C LEU A 11 -51.42 22.79 7.12
N THR A 12 -52.47 23.26 6.44
CA THR A 12 -52.63 24.68 6.09
C THR A 12 -52.84 25.57 7.29
N PHE A 13 -53.55 25.11 8.33
CA PHE A 13 -53.74 25.87 9.56
C PHE A 13 -52.44 25.95 10.37
N SER A 14 -51.64 24.87 10.41
CA SER A 14 -50.31 24.86 11.03
C SER A 14 -49.31 25.76 10.27
N PHE A 15 -49.39 25.79 8.94
CA PHE A 15 -48.56 26.66 8.09
C PHE A 15 -48.98 28.15 8.17
N LEU A 16 -50.29 28.43 8.26
CA LEU A 16 -50.81 29.78 8.47
C LEU A 16 -50.53 30.29 9.90
N LEU A 17 -50.49 29.40 10.89
CA LEU A 17 -50.06 29.73 12.25
C LEU A 17 -48.56 30.05 12.31
N PHE A 18 -47.73 29.38 11.49
CA PHE A 18 -46.31 29.70 11.32
C PHE A 18 -46.05 31.03 10.59
N LEU A 19 -46.96 31.46 9.71
CA LEU A 19 -46.88 32.74 8.98
C LEU A 19 -47.41 33.93 9.80
N LEU A 20 -48.02 33.70 10.97
CA LEU A 20 -48.54 34.73 11.87
C LEU A 20 -47.70 34.92 13.14
N ILE A 21 -46.59 34.19 13.28
CA ILE A 21 -45.58 34.49 14.29
C ILE A 21 -44.78 35.64 13.71
N GLU A 22 -45.09 36.88 14.11
CA GLU A 22 -44.14 37.99 13.93
C GLU A 22 -42.80 37.52 14.51
N ASP A 23 -41.72 37.61 13.73
CA ASP A 23 -40.36 37.41 14.23
C ASP A 23 -40.17 38.35 15.42
N ALA A 24 -40.39 37.83 16.62
CA ALA A 24 -40.11 38.56 17.84
C ALA A 24 -38.61 38.81 17.80
N ASN A 25 -38.23 40.04 17.47
CA ASN A 25 -36.83 40.44 17.42
C ASN A 25 -36.20 40.04 18.76
N ALA A 26 -35.18 39.17 18.70
CA ALA A 26 -34.45 38.71 19.86
C ALA A 26 -34.06 39.94 20.69
N ALA A 27 -34.51 40.00 21.94
CA ALA A 27 -34.15 41.10 22.81
C ALA A 27 -32.66 40.99 23.16
N VAL A 28 -32.00 42.13 23.34
CA VAL A 28 -30.61 42.19 23.78
C VAL A 28 -30.58 42.55 25.25
N VAL A 29 -29.95 41.72 26.06
CA VAL A 29 -29.65 41.97 27.47
C VAL A 29 -28.17 42.31 27.59
N ASP A 30 -27.87 43.59 27.79
CA ASP A 30 -26.50 44.05 27.95
C ASP A 30 -25.97 43.77 29.37
N VAL A 31 -24.71 43.35 29.45
CA VAL A 31 -23.97 43.09 30.69
C VAL A 31 -22.71 43.96 30.72
N CYS A 32 -22.56 44.79 31.75
CA CYS A 32 -21.37 45.61 31.97
C CYS A 32 -21.23 46.08 33.43
N SER A 33 -20.14 46.77 33.75
CA SER A 33 -19.84 47.28 35.09
C SER A 33 -20.91 48.19 35.69
N SER A 34 -21.56 49.03 34.87
CA SER A 34 -22.66 49.91 35.30
C SER A 34 -23.43 50.46 34.10
N GLY A 35 -24.73 50.74 34.26
CA GLY A 35 -25.56 51.33 33.19
C GLY A 35 -26.17 50.35 32.18
N CYS A 36 -25.84 49.06 32.27
CA CYS A 36 -26.44 47.99 31.47
C CYS A 36 -27.61 47.30 32.21
N ASN A 37 -28.29 46.36 31.53
CA ASN A 37 -29.38 45.58 32.13
C ASN A 37 -28.91 44.74 33.32
N SER A 38 -27.66 44.30 33.31
CA SER A 38 -27.06 43.50 34.38
C SER A 38 -25.60 43.85 34.62
N THR A 39 -25.14 43.65 35.86
CA THR A 39 -23.73 43.75 36.26
C THR A 39 -23.03 42.40 36.41
N SER A 40 -23.73 41.27 36.20
CA SER A 40 -23.14 39.92 36.09
C SER A 40 -23.69 39.14 34.90
N VAL A 41 -22.92 38.20 34.38
CA VAL A 41 -23.29 37.38 33.23
C VAL A 41 -24.48 36.48 33.57
N GLN A 42 -24.44 35.81 34.73
CA GLN A 42 -25.55 34.94 35.16
C GLN A 42 -26.87 35.71 35.32
N THR A 43 -26.82 36.93 35.86
CA THR A 43 -28.03 37.76 36.00
C THR A 43 -28.55 38.21 34.63
N GLY A 44 -27.67 38.48 33.66
CA GLY A 44 -28.05 38.74 32.27
C GLY A 44 -28.82 37.57 31.65
N ILE A 45 -28.32 36.34 31.81
CA ILE A 45 -29.02 35.12 31.36
C ILE A 45 -30.36 34.94 32.08
N ASN A 46 -30.43 35.25 33.38
CA ASN A 46 -31.66 35.16 34.15
C ASN A 46 -32.72 36.16 33.65
N LEU A 47 -32.32 37.32 33.13
CA LEU A 47 -33.21 38.33 32.54
C LEU A 47 -33.65 38.00 31.11
N ALA A 48 -32.80 37.34 30.32
CA ALA A 48 -33.09 36.97 28.94
C ALA A 48 -34.24 35.96 28.81
N SER A 49 -34.96 35.96 27.70
CA SER A 49 -35.91 34.92 27.28
C SER A 49 -35.26 33.92 26.32
N ASN A 50 -35.94 32.84 25.97
CA ASN A 50 -35.47 31.96 24.90
C ASN A 50 -35.50 32.72 23.56
N GLY A 51 -34.41 32.64 22.80
CA GLY A 51 -34.18 33.36 21.56
C GLY A 51 -33.34 34.64 21.73
N ASP A 52 -33.21 35.14 22.96
CA ASP A 52 -32.56 36.43 23.23
C ASP A 52 -31.02 36.36 23.14
N GLU A 53 -30.42 37.53 23.01
CA GLU A 53 -28.98 37.75 23.09
C GLU A 53 -28.60 38.29 24.48
N VAL A 54 -27.60 37.68 25.11
CA VAL A 54 -26.92 38.21 26.29
C VAL A 54 -25.55 38.73 25.84
N ARG A 55 -25.37 40.04 25.86
CA ARG A 55 -24.20 40.71 25.28
C ARG A 55 -23.34 41.36 26.36
N ILE A 56 -22.10 40.93 26.48
CA ILE A 56 -21.11 41.59 27.34
C ILE A 56 -20.48 42.75 26.55
N THR A 57 -20.66 43.98 27.04
CA THR A 57 -20.31 45.20 26.30
C THR A 57 -19.06 45.91 26.79
N ASP A 58 -18.52 45.53 27.95
CA ASP A 58 -17.23 46.03 28.45
C ASP A 58 -16.12 44.97 28.32
N SER A 59 -14.92 45.26 28.80
CA SER A 59 -13.73 44.40 28.70
C SER A 59 -13.25 43.87 30.05
N ARG A 60 -14.10 43.92 31.09
CA ARG A 60 -13.67 43.50 32.43
C ARG A 60 -13.66 41.97 32.54
N GLU A 61 -13.06 41.47 33.61
CA GLU A 61 -13.14 40.05 33.96
C GLU A 61 -14.33 39.76 34.89
N TYR A 62 -14.98 38.63 34.67
CA TYR A 62 -16.13 38.15 35.43
C TYR A 62 -15.76 36.83 36.11
N ASN A 63 -15.44 36.88 37.42
CA ASN A 63 -15.21 35.68 38.22
C ASN A 63 -16.55 35.10 38.70
N GLU A 64 -17.20 34.31 37.85
CA GLU A 64 -18.47 33.68 38.15
C GLU A 64 -18.61 32.36 37.39
N THR A 65 -19.41 31.44 37.94
CA THR A 65 -19.89 30.28 37.19
C THR A 65 -21.18 30.66 36.47
N VAL A 66 -21.28 30.27 35.19
CA VAL A 66 -22.39 30.61 34.32
C VAL A 66 -23.16 29.36 33.93
N THR A 67 -24.47 29.37 34.15
CA THR A 67 -25.42 28.35 33.71
C THR A 67 -26.31 28.91 32.61
N ALA A 68 -26.07 28.49 31.37
CA ALA A 68 -26.93 28.80 30.23
C ALA A 68 -28.13 27.83 30.21
N ASN A 69 -29.15 28.17 31.00
CA ASN A 69 -30.38 27.39 31.16
C ASN A 69 -31.52 27.80 30.21
N LYS A 70 -31.23 28.69 29.27
CA LYS A 70 -32.15 29.17 28.22
C LYS A 70 -31.49 29.06 26.86
N SER A 71 -32.30 28.95 25.81
CA SER A 71 -31.83 28.98 24.43
C SER A 71 -31.42 30.41 24.09
N VAL A 72 -30.17 30.80 24.38
CA VAL A 72 -29.67 32.18 24.21
C VAL A 72 -28.41 32.22 23.37
N LEU A 73 -28.13 33.38 22.78
CA LEU A 73 -26.81 33.76 22.30
C LEU A 73 -26.07 34.51 23.41
N LEU A 74 -25.08 33.87 24.05
CA LEU A 74 -24.15 34.55 24.95
C LEU A 74 -22.93 35.01 24.15
N THR A 75 -22.70 36.32 24.08
CA THR A 75 -21.67 36.90 23.22
C THR A 75 -21.08 38.22 23.71
N SER A 76 -20.16 38.79 22.92
CA SER A 76 -19.65 40.14 23.08
C SER A 76 -19.45 40.83 21.72
N ASN A 77 -19.75 42.13 21.67
CA ASN A 77 -19.45 43.00 20.54
C ASN A 77 -18.16 43.82 20.74
N ASN A 78 -17.45 43.61 21.85
CA ASN A 78 -16.22 44.33 22.15
C ASN A 78 -15.08 43.89 21.21
N THR A 79 -14.13 44.80 20.96
CA THR A 79 -12.90 44.53 20.22
C THR A 79 -11.94 43.64 21.00
N THR A 80 -11.93 43.76 22.34
CA THR A 80 -11.21 42.85 23.24
C THR A 80 -12.21 41.86 23.83
N TRP A 81 -11.90 40.56 23.79
CA TRP A 81 -12.84 39.53 24.24
C TRP A 81 -12.93 39.58 25.76
N PRO A 82 -14.12 39.83 26.35
CA PRO A 82 -14.26 39.87 27.79
C PRO A 82 -14.02 38.48 28.38
N THR A 83 -13.42 38.44 29.57
CA THR A 83 -13.06 37.20 30.26
C THR A 83 -14.16 36.79 31.21
N VAL A 84 -14.72 35.59 31.04
CA VAL A 84 -15.50 34.90 32.07
C VAL A 84 -14.66 33.77 32.61
N PHE A 85 -14.42 33.75 33.91
CA PHE A 85 -13.58 32.75 34.53
C PHE A 85 -14.12 32.26 35.86
N PHE A 86 -13.63 31.09 36.28
CA PHE A 86 -13.97 30.54 37.57
C PHE A 86 -12.80 29.78 38.19
N ASP A 87 -12.55 30.03 39.48
CA ASP A 87 -11.46 29.42 40.26
C ASP A 87 -11.99 28.36 41.26
N GLY A 88 -13.30 28.13 41.31
CA GLY A 88 -13.93 27.21 42.27
C GLY A 88 -14.00 25.76 41.80
N SER A 89 -15.02 25.02 42.27
CA SER A 89 -15.16 23.58 42.07
C SER A 89 -16.24 23.15 41.07
N SER A 90 -16.51 23.99 40.07
CA SER A 90 -17.47 23.73 39.00
C SER A 90 -16.93 24.21 37.66
N ASN A 91 -17.61 23.86 36.57
CA ASN A 91 -17.28 24.38 35.25
C ASN A 91 -17.47 25.91 35.19
N THR A 92 -16.71 26.59 34.32
CA THR A 92 -16.90 28.02 34.08
C THR A 92 -18.25 28.28 33.41
N VAL A 93 -18.60 27.52 32.38
CA VAL A 93 -19.89 27.56 31.69
C VAL A 93 -20.52 26.17 31.67
N THR A 94 -21.75 26.07 32.15
CA THR A 94 -22.59 24.86 32.08
C THR A 94 -23.83 25.14 31.22
N ILE A 95 -23.99 24.40 30.12
CA ILE A 95 -25.11 24.55 29.20
C ILE A 95 -26.18 23.51 29.56
N THR A 96 -27.37 23.99 29.94
CA THR A 96 -28.49 23.12 30.34
C THR A 96 -29.73 23.28 29.45
N ALA A 97 -29.70 24.17 28.46
CA ALA A 97 -30.70 24.29 27.40
C ALA A 97 -30.18 23.79 26.04
N ASN A 98 -31.10 23.46 25.12
CA ASN A 98 -30.79 23.24 23.71
C ASN A 98 -30.70 24.59 22.98
N ASN A 99 -30.21 24.60 21.73
CA ASN A 99 -30.19 25.80 20.89
C ASN A 99 -29.45 26.98 21.54
N THR A 100 -28.39 26.69 22.29
CA THR A 100 -27.57 27.70 22.97
C THR A 100 -26.31 27.97 22.16
N THR A 101 -25.97 29.24 22.00
CA THR A 101 -24.73 29.67 21.34
C THR A 101 -23.84 30.44 22.31
N ILE A 102 -22.57 30.07 22.39
CA ILE A 102 -21.54 30.79 23.16
C ILE A 102 -20.48 31.29 22.16
N SER A 103 -20.22 32.59 22.11
CA SER A 103 -19.30 33.14 21.11
C SER A 103 -18.57 34.43 21.50
N ARG A 104 -17.38 34.67 20.91
CA ARG A 104 -16.59 35.91 21.08
C ARG A 104 -16.22 36.23 22.53
N LEU A 105 -15.93 35.20 23.31
CA LEU A 105 -15.52 35.33 24.71
C LEU A 105 -14.15 34.71 24.96
N MET A 106 -13.47 35.22 25.98
CA MET A 106 -12.40 34.49 26.67
C MET A 106 -13.02 33.75 27.84
N LEU A 107 -12.88 32.43 27.87
CA LEU A 107 -13.46 31.56 28.89
C LEU A 107 -12.32 30.80 29.58
N LYS A 108 -12.25 30.88 30.91
CA LYS A 108 -11.13 30.31 31.66
C LYS A 108 -11.58 29.50 32.89
N TYR A 109 -10.91 28.38 33.15
CA TYR A 109 -11.03 27.66 34.41
C TYR A 109 -9.65 27.54 35.07
N ASN A 110 -9.52 28.03 36.32
CA ASN A 110 -8.27 27.94 37.10
C ASN A 110 -8.43 27.12 38.38
N GLY A 111 -9.60 26.51 38.60
CA GLY A 111 -9.87 25.82 39.85
C GLY A 111 -9.02 24.56 40.05
N THR A 112 -9.03 24.04 41.28
CA THR A 112 -8.20 22.89 41.68
C THR A 112 -8.96 21.56 41.69
N SER A 113 -10.25 21.56 41.34
CA SER A 113 -11.08 20.35 41.41
C SER A 113 -10.68 19.30 40.39
N ALA A 114 -10.71 18.03 40.82
CA ALA A 114 -10.40 16.89 39.97
C ALA A 114 -11.49 16.69 38.91
N SER A 115 -11.19 17.03 37.65
CA SER A 115 -12.05 16.85 36.47
C SER A 115 -13.06 17.97 36.21
N MET A 116 -12.61 19.08 35.61
CA MET A 116 -13.49 20.20 35.25
C MET A 116 -13.29 20.67 33.82
N ALA A 117 -14.37 21.13 33.21
CA ALA A 117 -14.39 21.73 31.89
C ALA A 117 -14.49 23.25 31.98
N VAL A 118 -13.96 23.95 30.97
CA VAL A 118 -14.29 25.37 30.79
C VAL A 118 -15.74 25.48 30.34
N ILE A 119 -16.14 24.69 29.34
CA ILE A 119 -17.52 24.59 28.86
C ILE A 119 -17.99 23.15 28.93
N SER A 120 -19.14 22.90 29.56
CA SER A 120 -19.77 21.59 29.62
C SER A 120 -21.21 21.62 29.12
N ALA A 121 -21.60 20.61 28.35
CA ALA A 121 -22.98 20.36 27.94
C ALA A 121 -23.31 18.87 28.07
N THR A 122 -24.38 18.55 28.80
CA THR A 122 -24.81 17.16 29.04
C THR A 122 -26.23 16.92 28.56
N SER A 123 -26.44 15.92 27.71
CA SER A 123 -27.75 15.56 27.14
C SER A 123 -28.46 16.75 26.48
N LYS A 124 -27.72 17.51 25.68
CA LYS A 124 -28.23 18.66 24.92
C LYS A 124 -28.06 18.46 23.42
N SER A 125 -28.70 19.33 22.65
CA SER A 125 -28.67 19.31 21.19
C SER A 125 -28.61 20.71 20.62
N ASN A 126 -28.05 20.82 19.42
CA ASN A 126 -27.92 22.07 18.68
C ASN A 126 -27.19 23.15 19.49
N ILE A 127 -26.06 22.78 20.09
CA ILE A 127 -25.18 23.70 20.81
C ILE A 127 -24.16 24.24 19.82
N THR A 128 -23.88 25.54 19.86
CA THR A 128 -22.81 26.16 19.08
C THR A 128 -21.81 26.86 20.00
N ILE A 129 -20.57 26.42 19.98
CA ILE A 129 -19.44 27.07 20.65
C ILE A 129 -18.55 27.59 19.55
N ALA A 130 -18.52 28.92 19.35
CA ALA A 130 -17.84 29.49 18.19
C ALA A 130 -17.05 30.77 18.46
N ASN A 131 -15.85 30.88 17.89
CA ASN A 131 -15.02 32.08 18.00
C ASN A 131 -14.71 32.46 19.46
N ASN A 132 -14.32 31.49 20.29
CA ASN A 132 -13.92 31.71 21.69
C ASN A 132 -12.45 31.36 21.93
N ILE A 133 -11.85 32.00 22.93
CA ILE A 133 -10.56 31.60 23.50
C ILE A 133 -10.92 30.83 24.78
N ILE A 134 -10.63 29.54 24.79
CA ILE A 134 -11.00 28.62 25.87
C ILE A 134 -9.71 28.18 26.54
N ASN A 135 -9.56 28.44 27.84
CA ASN A 135 -8.32 28.17 28.56
C ASN A 135 -8.58 27.42 29.88
N ASN A 136 -8.20 26.15 29.91
CA ASN A 136 -8.19 25.36 31.14
C ASN A 136 -6.76 25.33 31.69
N THR A 137 -6.54 25.98 32.84
CA THR A 137 -5.28 25.92 33.59
C THR A 137 -5.48 25.32 34.98
N GLY A 138 -6.60 24.63 35.21
CA GLY A 138 -6.92 24.07 36.52
C GLY A 138 -5.96 22.94 36.90
N SER A 139 -5.56 22.85 38.16
CA SER A 139 -4.56 21.88 38.62
C SER A 139 -5.14 20.49 38.98
N GLY A 140 -6.39 20.21 38.63
CA GLY A 140 -7.05 18.94 38.95
C GLY A 140 -6.63 17.79 38.02
N ASN A 141 -7.01 16.55 38.34
CA ASN A 141 -6.55 15.37 37.58
C ASN A 141 -6.92 15.37 36.09
N THR A 142 -8.03 16.00 35.70
CA THR A 142 -8.47 16.05 34.31
C THR A 142 -8.95 17.45 33.94
N GLY A 143 -8.45 17.99 32.83
CA GLY A 143 -8.87 19.26 32.26
C GLY A 143 -9.57 19.07 30.91
N TYR A 144 -10.75 19.67 30.75
CA TYR A 144 -11.44 19.74 29.46
C TYR A 144 -11.54 21.19 29.00
N GLY A 145 -11.27 21.45 27.72
CA GLY A 145 -11.65 22.72 27.09
C GLY A 145 -13.17 22.73 26.91
N VAL A 146 -13.63 21.81 26.07
CA VAL A 146 -15.06 21.55 25.83
C VAL A 146 -15.40 20.10 26.18
N LEU A 147 -16.42 19.90 27.00
CA LEU A 147 -16.98 18.60 27.36
C LEU A 147 -18.41 18.47 26.84
N PHE A 148 -18.61 17.56 25.89
CA PHE A 148 -19.92 17.13 25.41
C PHE A 148 -20.21 15.73 25.94
N ASP A 149 -21.19 15.58 26.82
CA ASP A 149 -21.62 14.29 27.34
C ASP A 149 -23.03 13.94 26.86
N THR A 150 -23.17 12.95 25.97
CA THR A 150 -24.46 12.65 25.31
C THR A 150 -25.04 13.89 24.60
N THR A 151 -24.19 14.80 24.12
CA THR A 151 -24.59 16.03 23.42
C THR A 151 -24.48 15.82 21.92
N ASN A 152 -25.52 16.21 21.17
CA ASN A 152 -25.73 15.78 19.79
C ASN A 152 -25.93 16.97 18.83
N SER A 153 -25.66 16.75 17.54
CA SER A 153 -25.95 17.73 16.48
C SER A 153 -25.42 19.13 16.80
N SER A 154 -24.21 19.18 17.38
CA SER A 154 -23.62 20.39 17.96
C SER A 154 -22.29 20.73 17.28
N ASN A 155 -21.91 21.99 17.39
CA ASN A 155 -20.81 22.61 16.67
C ASN A 155 -19.78 23.20 17.65
N VAL A 156 -18.51 22.85 17.48
CA VAL A 156 -17.36 23.53 18.09
C VAL A 156 -16.51 24.06 16.95
N ILE A 157 -16.59 25.36 16.66
CA ILE A 157 -16.05 25.94 15.42
C ILE A 157 -15.22 27.21 15.66
N ASN A 158 -14.07 27.35 15.00
CA ASN A 158 -13.24 28.57 15.06
C ASN A 158 -12.82 28.97 16.48
N ASN A 159 -12.62 28.01 17.39
CA ASN A 159 -12.14 28.31 18.75
C ASN A 159 -10.62 28.13 18.84
N THR A 160 -10.00 28.91 19.72
CA THR A 160 -8.65 28.64 20.20
C THR A 160 -8.75 28.01 21.58
N ILE A 161 -8.31 26.77 21.73
CA ILE A 161 -8.48 25.96 22.93
C ILE A 161 -7.10 25.61 23.50
N TYR A 162 -6.90 25.94 24.77
CA TYR A 162 -5.73 25.58 25.55
C TYR A 162 -6.17 24.75 26.76
N THR A 163 -5.60 23.57 26.92
CA THR A 163 -5.75 22.76 28.14
C THR A 163 -4.36 22.43 28.67
N ASN A 164 -3.93 23.25 29.61
CA ASN A 164 -2.58 23.24 30.21
C ASN A 164 -2.64 22.89 31.71
N GLY A 165 -3.75 22.37 32.18
CA GLY A 165 -4.02 22.10 33.58
C GLY A 165 -3.84 20.63 33.93
N GLY A 166 -3.28 20.32 35.10
CA GLY A 166 -3.37 18.96 35.66
C GLY A 166 -2.65 17.84 34.89
N ASN A 167 -3.16 16.63 35.08
CA ASN A 167 -2.58 15.40 34.54
C ASN A 167 -3.10 15.09 33.12
N ASN A 168 -4.40 14.78 33.00
CA ASN A 168 -5.03 14.44 31.72
C ASN A 168 -5.67 15.68 31.09
N ASN A 169 -5.39 15.94 29.82
CA ASN A 169 -5.89 17.12 29.11
C ASN A 169 -6.60 16.74 27.82
N TYR A 170 -7.78 17.34 27.63
CA TYR A 170 -8.63 17.13 26.47
C TYR A 170 -9.06 18.49 25.91
N GLY A 171 -8.63 18.82 24.70
CA GLY A 171 -9.10 20.04 24.03
C GLY A 171 -10.62 19.99 23.84
N ILE A 172 -11.08 18.98 23.10
CA ILE A 172 -12.50 18.66 22.94
C ILE A 172 -12.72 17.20 23.33
N TYR A 173 -13.60 16.97 24.30
CA TYR A 173 -14.02 15.63 24.70
C TYR A 173 -15.50 15.44 24.42
N SER A 174 -15.80 14.46 23.57
CA SER A 174 -17.16 14.04 23.27
C SER A 174 -17.37 12.63 23.82
N ASN A 175 -18.16 12.52 24.88
CA ASN A 175 -18.43 11.28 25.60
C ASN A 175 -19.67 10.54 25.07
N LYS A 176 -19.76 9.26 25.45
CA LYS A 176 -20.90 8.33 25.36
C LYS A 176 -22.14 8.88 24.62
N ASN A 177 -22.47 8.23 23.50
CA ASN A 177 -23.68 8.51 22.70
C ASN A 177 -23.79 9.93 22.13
N ALA A 178 -22.77 10.77 22.27
CA ALA A 178 -22.68 12.02 21.51
C ALA A 178 -22.57 11.69 20.02
N GLN A 179 -23.44 12.25 19.19
CA GLN A 179 -23.55 11.92 17.77
C GLN A 179 -23.72 13.15 16.89
N SER A 180 -23.27 13.04 15.64
CA SER A 180 -23.45 14.05 14.60
C SER A 180 -22.90 15.43 15.00
N ASN A 181 -21.80 15.46 15.75
CA ASN A 181 -21.15 16.71 16.12
C ASN A 181 -20.07 17.09 15.11
N ASN A 182 -19.90 18.38 14.92
CA ASN A 182 -18.90 18.98 14.05
C ASN A 182 -17.87 19.75 14.87
N PHE A 183 -16.62 19.32 14.78
CA PHE A 183 -15.46 19.98 15.39
C PHE A 183 -14.58 20.49 14.26
N SER A 184 -14.67 21.78 13.94
CA SER A 184 -13.97 22.33 12.78
C SER A 184 -13.28 23.66 12.97
N ASN A 185 -12.18 23.86 12.23
CA ASN A 185 -11.43 25.12 12.23
C ASN A 185 -10.94 25.58 13.61
N ASN A 186 -10.74 24.65 14.56
CA ASN A 186 -10.24 24.98 15.88
C ASN A 186 -8.71 24.92 15.90
N VAL A 187 -8.09 25.76 16.73
CA VAL A 187 -6.68 25.64 17.13
C VAL A 187 -6.67 25.05 18.53
N ILE A 188 -6.12 23.85 18.70
CA ILE A 188 -6.18 23.09 19.95
C ILE A 188 -4.76 22.79 20.42
N ASN A 189 -4.46 23.16 21.67
CA ASN A 189 -3.19 22.88 22.32
C ASN A 189 -3.44 22.17 23.66
N THR A 190 -2.86 20.99 23.84
CA THR A 190 -2.97 20.22 25.09
C THR A 190 -1.59 19.93 25.67
N ASN A 191 -1.39 20.25 26.96
CA ASN A 191 -0.10 20.14 27.63
C ASN A 191 -0.26 19.77 29.12
N GLY A 192 -0.61 18.51 29.38
CA GLY A 192 -0.70 17.88 30.71
C GLY A 192 0.39 16.84 30.93
N THR A 193 0.52 16.38 32.16
CA THR A 193 1.62 15.49 32.57
C THR A 193 1.35 13.99 32.40
N ASP A 194 0.11 13.59 32.07
CA ASP A 194 -0.29 12.19 31.82
C ASP A 194 -0.81 12.00 30.38
N SER A 195 -2.13 11.95 30.14
CA SER A 195 -2.69 11.77 28.79
C SER A 195 -3.16 13.07 28.16
N ASN A 196 -2.87 13.27 26.87
CA ASN A 196 -3.12 14.50 26.15
C ASN A 196 -3.83 14.21 24.83
N TYR A 197 -5.01 14.77 24.67
CA TYR A 197 -5.87 14.55 23.50
C TYR A 197 -6.33 15.89 22.92
N GLY A 198 -6.04 16.12 21.65
CA GLY A 198 -6.63 17.26 20.94
C GLY A 198 -8.14 17.12 20.85
N VAL A 199 -8.59 16.03 20.21
CA VAL A 199 -10.00 15.64 20.11
C VAL A 199 -10.15 14.19 20.55
N TYR A 200 -11.08 13.94 21.47
CA TYR A 200 -11.44 12.60 21.92
C TYR A 200 -12.93 12.37 21.67
N SER A 201 -13.24 11.41 20.81
CA SER A 201 -14.63 11.03 20.46
C SER A 201 -14.90 9.60 20.91
N ASN A 202 -15.60 9.47 22.04
CA ASN A 202 -15.91 8.20 22.67
C ASN A 202 -17.29 7.69 22.25
N SER A 203 -17.35 6.49 21.70
CA SER A 203 -18.63 5.82 21.47
C SER A 203 -19.17 5.09 22.70
N GLY A 204 -18.32 4.76 23.68
CA GLY A 204 -18.58 3.68 24.63
C GLY A 204 -18.44 2.30 23.98
N SER A 205 -18.02 1.30 24.76
CA SER A 205 -17.89 -0.07 24.28
C SER A 205 -19.26 -0.69 23.99
N GLY A 206 -19.45 -1.29 22.82
CA GLY A 206 -20.63 -2.09 22.47
C GLY A 206 -21.85 -1.33 21.95
N VAL A 207 -21.73 -0.04 21.62
CA VAL A 207 -22.86 0.73 21.08
C VAL A 207 -22.92 0.59 19.55
N ASN A 208 -23.99 -0.04 19.05
CA ASN A 208 -24.27 -0.25 17.62
C ASN A 208 -24.87 0.98 16.90
N ASN A 209 -24.76 2.18 17.48
CA ASN A 209 -25.40 3.37 16.95
C ASN A 209 -24.49 4.09 15.93
N THR A 210 -25.12 4.77 14.97
CA THR A 210 -24.48 5.60 13.92
C THR A 210 -23.87 6.87 14.54
N LEU A 211 -22.73 6.73 15.19
CA LEU A 211 -22.02 7.83 15.84
C LEU A 211 -21.05 8.48 14.86
N ASN A 212 -21.53 9.38 14.01
CA ASN A 212 -20.69 10.09 13.06
C ASN A 212 -20.16 11.41 13.65
N PHE A 213 -18.86 11.66 13.51
CA PHE A 213 -18.27 12.96 13.80
C PHE A 213 -17.65 13.55 12.53
N ALA A 214 -17.77 14.87 12.39
CA ALA A 214 -17.00 15.62 11.40
C ALA A 214 -15.88 16.37 12.13
N ILE A 215 -14.65 15.88 12.01
CA ILE A 215 -13.46 16.49 12.61
C ILE A 215 -12.62 17.05 11.47
N THR A 216 -12.78 18.35 11.17
CA THR A 216 -12.23 18.92 9.93
C THR A 216 -11.48 20.23 10.11
N ASN A 217 -10.39 20.42 9.36
CA ASN A 217 -9.64 21.69 9.32
C ASN A 217 -9.14 22.19 10.69
N ASN A 218 -8.92 21.30 11.65
CA ASN A 218 -8.36 21.70 12.95
C ASN A 218 -6.83 21.73 12.89
N VAL A 219 -6.23 22.64 13.66
CA VAL A 219 -4.80 22.64 13.96
C VAL A 219 -4.63 22.13 15.38
N ILE A 220 -4.03 20.95 15.55
CA ILE A 220 -3.95 20.24 16.81
C ILE A 220 -2.49 20.05 17.19
N ASN A 221 -2.16 20.43 18.41
CA ASN A 221 -0.85 20.25 19.00
C ASN A 221 -0.98 19.57 20.38
N ALA A 222 -0.56 18.30 20.47
CA ALA A 222 -0.59 17.51 21.70
C ALA A 222 0.85 17.26 22.20
N ASP A 223 1.24 18.06 23.20
CA ASP A 223 2.63 18.28 23.60
C ASP A 223 2.91 17.96 25.08
N GLY A 224 2.03 17.20 25.73
CA GLY A 224 2.24 16.91 27.14
C GLY A 224 3.36 15.91 27.39
N SER A 225 3.95 15.96 28.58
CA SER A 225 5.11 15.15 28.96
C SER A 225 4.78 13.69 29.32
N GLY A 226 3.49 13.33 29.37
CA GLY A 226 3.02 12.05 29.88
C GLY A 226 2.85 10.91 28.86
N CYS A 227 2.12 9.86 29.29
CA CYS A 227 2.12 8.54 28.67
C CYS A 227 1.25 8.34 27.43
N CYS A 228 0.44 9.31 27.03
CA CYS A 228 -0.27 9.24 25.76
C CYS A 228 -0.41 10.65 25.18
N ASN A 229 0.14 10.89 23.99
CA ASN A 229 -0.11 12.13 23.24
C ASN A 229 -0.81 11.77 21.94
N THR A 230 -2.05 12.23 21.80
CA THR A 230 -2.91 11.88 20.68
C THR A 230 -3.52 13.13 20.06
N GLY A 231 -3.35 13.32 18.76
CA GLY A 231 -4.03 14.40 18.07
C GLY A 231 -5.53 14.18 18.06
N ILE A 232 -5.96 13.08 17.44
CA ILE A 232 -7.36 12.68 17.37
C ILE A 232 -7.49 11.23 17.80
N TYR A 233 -8.38 11.00 18.76
CA TYR A 233 -8.77 9.68 19.21
C TYR A 233 -10.25 9.45 18.84
N ASN A 234 -10.49 8.53 17.90
CA ASN A 234 -11.82 8.25 17.37
C ASN A 234 -12.27 6.84 17.70
N PHE A 235 -13.36 6.72 18.44
CA PHE A 235 -14.10 5.46 18.62
C PHE A 235 -15.46 5.50 17.91
N ALA A 236 -15.79 6.61 17.26
CA ALA A 236 -17.06 6.82 16.61
C ALA A 236 -17.05 6.29 15.17
N LYS A 237 -18.16 5.68 14.75
CA LYS A 237 -18.29 5.01 13.45
C LYS A 237 -18.77 5.95 12.35
N ASN A 238 -18.28 5.76 11.15
CA ASN A 238 -18.59 6.58 9.98
C ASN A 238 -18.22 8.05 10.22
N SER A 239 -17.12 8.27 10.95
CA SER A 239 -16.50 9.55 11.19
C SER A 239 -15.72 10.02 9.96
N THR A 240 -15.71 11.32 9.76
CA THR A 240 -14.92 12.01 8.73
C THR A 240 -13.86 12.85 9.41
N ILE A 241 -12.60 12.43 9.27
CA ILE A 241 -11.42 13.11 9.81
C ILE A 241 -10.63 13.67 8.64
N VAL A 242 -10.85 14.95 8.31
CA VAL A 242 -10.37 15.52 7.05
C VAL A 242 -9.65 16.86 7.19
N SER A 243 -8.54 17.00 6.49
CA SER A 243 -7.80 18.28 6.39
C SER A 243 -7.32 18.86 7.71
N ASN A 244 -7.07 18.02 8.71
CA ASN A 244 -6.48 18.46 9.97
C ASN A 244 -4.95 18.55 9.86
N ILE A 245 -4.36 19.51 10.57
CA ILE A 245 -2.92 19.62 10.79
C ILE A 245 -2.65 19.16 12.22
N ILE A 246 -1.92 18.06 12.37
CA ILE A 246 -1.73 17.39 13.66
C ILE A 246 -0.23 17.28 13.95
N THR A 247 0.17 17.78 15.11
CA THR A 247 1.49 17.57 15.67
C THR A 247 1.36 16.95 17.06
N THR A 248 2.15 15.91 17.33
CA THR A 248 2.23 15.31 18.67
C THR A 248 3.67 15.01 19.06
N ASN A 249 4.06 15.40 20.28
CA ASN A 249 5.44 15.37 20.75
C ASN A 249 5.60 14.63 22.11
N GLY A 250 4.95 13.47 22.27
CA GLY A 250 4.92 12.79 23.57
C GLY A 250 6.22 12.14 24.03
N ASP A 251 6.63 12.41 25.27
CA ASP A 251 7.89 11.90 25.85
C ASP A 251 7.71 10.76 26.86
N GLY A 252 6.51 10.54 27.41
CA GLY A 252 6.24 9.53 28.44
C GLY A 252 5.53 8.27 27.95
N GLY A 253 5.30 8.15 26.63
CA GLY A 253 4.08 7.50 26.15
C GLY A 253 3.93 7.12 24.67
N TYR A 254 2.89 6.33 24.37
CA TYR A 254 2.44 6.13 22.99
C TYR A 254 2.07 7.47 22.36
N ASN A 255 2.50 7.68 21.13
CA ASN A 255 2.32 8.94 20.43
C ASN A 255 1.57 8.71 19.12
N TYR A 256 0.35 9.25 19.02
CA TYR A 256 -0.57 9.02 17.90
C TYR A 256 -0.93 10.33 17.22
N GLY A 257 -0.80 10.41 15.90
CA GLY A 257 -1.44 11.48 15.13
C GLY A 257 -2.95 11.29 15.17
N ILE A 258 -3.38 10.15 14.63
CA ILE A 258 -4.77 9.67 14.69
C ILE A 258 -4.75 8.23 15.19
N ASN A 259 -5.50 7.96 16.26
CA ASN A 259 -5.85 6.61 16.67
C ASN A 259 -7.36 6.42 16.43
N ASP A 260 -7.67 5.54 15.48
CA ASP A 260 -9.01 5.11 15.15
C ASP A 260 -9.28 3.72 15.73
N GLY A 261 -10.11 3.63 16.76
CA GLY A 261 -10.59 2.39 17.35
C GLY A 261 -12.00 2.03 16.92
N SER A 262 -12.55 2.69 15.89
CA SER A 262 -13.94 2.51 15.49
C SER A 262 -14.16 1.26 14.62
N ARG A 263 -15.25 0.54 14.90
CA ARG A 263 -15.73 -0.59 14.06
C ARG A 263 -16.68 -0.11 12.95
N GLY A 264 -16.34 1.00 12.29
CA GLY A 264 -17.15 1.65 11.26
C GLY A 264 -16.32 2.05 10.04
N ASP A 265 -16.99 2.42 8.96
CA ASP A 265 -16.33 2.76 7.69
C ASP A 265 -15.86 4.23 7.71
N ASP A 266 -14.80 4.48 8.47
CA ASP A 266 -14.28 5.83 8.69
C ASP A 266 -13.45 6.34 7.49
N ILE A 267 -13.47 7.65 7.32
CA ILE A 267 -12.69 8.35 6.30
C ILE A 267 -11.65 9.22 6.99
N ILE A 268 -10.38 8.88 6.79
CA ILE A 268 -9.23 9.67 7.20
C ILE A 268 -8.57 10.22 5.93
N ALA A 269 -8.80 11.49 5.60
CA ALA A 269 -8.31 12.02 4.33
C ALA A 269 -7.68 13.41 4.41
N TYR A 270 -6.65 13.63 3.60
CA TYR A 270 -6.00 14.94 3.43
C TYR A 270 -5.46 15.57 4.72
N ASN A 271 -5.17 14.77 5.74
CA ASN A 271 -4.57 15.27 6.98
C ASN A 271 -3.05 15.40 6.82
N SER A 272 -2.47 16.39 7.49
CA SER A 272 -1.02 16.57 7.63
C SER A 272 -0.61 16.22 9.05
N ILE A 273 0.09 15.11 9.22
CA ILE A 273 0.34 14.48 10.52
C ILE A 273 1.85 14.40 10.76
N SER A 274 2.29 14.89 11.92
CA SER A 274 3.66 14.72 12.40
C SER A 274 3.69 14.20 13.83
N THR A 275 4.31 13.04 14.03
CA THR A 275 4.54 12.46 15.37
C THR A 275 6.03 12.39 15.68
N ARG A 276 6.48 12.98 16.80
CA ARG A 276 7.91 13.17 17.15
C ARG A 276 8.24 12.81 18.60
N GLY A 277 7.56 11.83 19.18
CA GLY A 277 7.75 11.44 20.57
C GLY A 277 9.08 10.71 20.80
N ASN A 278 9.82 11.09 21.84
CA ASN A 278 11.24 10.71 21.99
C ASN A 278 11.52 9.43 22.78
N ASN A 279 10.51 8.71 23.28
CA ASN A 279 10.78 7.52 24.11
C ASN A 279 9.92 6.28 23.83
N GLN A 280 9.03 6.27 22.82
CA GLN A 280 8.10 5.13 22.58
C GLN A 280 7.63 5.00 21.11
N ASN A 281 6.61 4.18 20.88
CA ASN A 281 6.01 3.95 19.57
C ASN A 281 5.31 5.21 19.06
N ASN A 282 5.66 5.60 17.84
CA ASN A 282 5.05 6.71 17.14
C ASN A 282 4.20 6.18 16.00
N TYR A 283 2.92 6.52 16.00
CA TYR A 283 1.96 6.16 14.98
C TYR A 283 1.45 7.42 14.30
N GLY A 284 1.60 7.52 12.98
CA GLY A 284 0.96 8.58 12.24
C GLY A 284 -0.55 8.38 12.25
N ILE A 285 -0.98 7.25 11.68
CA ILE A 285 -2.36 6.77 11.70
C ILE A 285 -2.35 5.33 12.20
N LEU A 286 -3.12 5.06 13.25
CA LEU A 286 -3.41 3.71 13.73
C LEU A 286 -4.89 3.42 13.57
N ASN A 287 -5.24 2.30 12.93
CA ASN A 287 -6.56 1.69 13.01
C ASN A 287 -6.51 0.41 13.87
N GLU A 288 -7.19 0.39 15.00
CA GLU A 288 -7.20 -0.72 15.97
C GLU A 288 -8.40 -1.66 15.80
N ALA A 289 -9.35 -1.34 14.93
CA ALA A 289 -10.63 -2.03 14.86
C ALA A 289 -10.92 -2.69 13.51
N GLU A 290 -11.78 -3.71 13.58
CA GLU A 290 -12.35 -4.40 12.42
C GLU A 290 -13.28 -3.45 11.65
N SER A 291 -12.70 -2.77 10.66
CA SER A 291 -13.36 -1.81 9.77
C SER A 291 -12.77 -1.85 8.36
N SER A 292 -13.58 -1.46 7.37
CA SER A 292 -13.13 -1.15 6.01
C SER A 292 -12.80 0.35 5.91
N ILE A 293 -11.76 0.76 6.63
CA ILE A 293 -11.34 2.17 6.71
C ILE A 293 -10.80 2.69 5.38
N ASN A 294 -11.08 3.96 5.07
CA ASN A 294 -10.51 4.67 3.93
C ASN A 294 -9.49 5.72 4.41
N ILE A 295 -8.21 5.48 4.11
CA ILE A 295 -7.10 6.36 4.43
C ILE A 295 -6.53 6.91 3.12
N THR A 296 -6.91 8.15 2.75
CA THR A 296 -6.59 8.70 1.42
C THR A 296 -5.97 10.09 1.44
N GLY A 297 -4.88 10.29 0.69
CA GLY A 297 -4.34 11.64 0.45
C GLY A 297 -3.68 12.28 1.68
N ASN A 298 -3.35 11.53 2.71
CA ASN A 298 -2.72 12.05 3.92
C ASN A 298 -1.21 12.24 3.72
N ILE A 299 -0.64 13.24 4.38
CA ILE A 299 0.80 13.44 4.53
C ILE A 299 1.16 13.04 5.95
N VAL A 300 1.97 12.00 6.10
CA VAL A 300 2.30 11.40 7.39
C VAL A 300 3.81 11.38 7.58
N SER A 301 4.29 11.98 8.67
CA SER A 301 5.68 11.95 9.08
C SER A 301 5.79 11.42 10.51
N THR A 302 6.55 10.35 10.73
CA THR A 302 6.79 9.82 12.07
C THR A 302 8.28 9.75 12.39
N ASN A 303 8.63 10.11 13.62
CA ASN A 303 9.98 10.06 14.14
C ASN A 303 9.96 9.54 15.58
N GLY A 304 10.09 8.23 15.74
CA GLY A 304 10.06 7.56 17.03
C GLY A 304 11.36 6.86 17.38
N THR A 305 11.73 6.88 18.66
CA THR A 305 12.98 6.31 19.14
C THR A 305 12.89 4.83 19.51
N ILE A 306 11.67 4.28 19.66
CA ILE A 306 11.41 2.83 19.81
C ILE A 306 10.85 2.26 18.51
N ASN A 307 9.57 2.46 18.23
CA ASN A 307 8.99 2.04 16.96
C ASN A 307 8.38 3.24 16.23
N SER A 308 8.34 3.17 14.91
CA SER A 308 7.74 4.18 14.06
C SER A 308 6.87 3.53 13.00
N TYR A 309 5.60 3.92 12.97
CA TYR A 309 4.61 3.42 12.04
C TYR A 309 3.95 4.61 11.36
N GLY A 310 4.12 4.73 10.04
CA GLY A 310 3.42 5.77 9.28
C GLY A 310 1.92 5.51 9.33
N ILE A 311 1.50 4.41 8.71
CA ILE A 311 0.12 3.91 8.75
C ILE A 311 0.16 2.47 9.25
N TYR A 312 -0.56 2.18 10.32
CA TYR A 312 -0.71 0.83 10.86
C TYR A 312 -2.18 0.48 11.01
N THR A 313 -2.58 -0.67 10.48
CA THR A 313 -3.93 -1.20 10.69
C THR A 313 -3.83 -2.60 11.30
N ALA A 314 -4.24 -2.71 12.56
CA ALA A 314 -4.04 -3.91 13.38
C ALA A 314 -5.15 -4.96 13.20
N ALA A 315 -6.37 -4.53 12.85
CA ALA A 315 -7.55 -5.39 12.87
C ALA A 315 -8.53 -5.15 11.72
N SER A 316 -8.20 -4.34 10.70
CA SER A 316 -9.08 -4.05 9.57
C SER A 316 -9.48 -5.27 8.74
N TYR A 317 -10.54 -5.15 7.94
CA TYR A 317 -10.84 -6.09 6.86
C TYR A 317 -11.15 -5.29 5.60
N GLY A 318 -10.27 -5.36 4.62
CA GLY A 318 -10.43 -4.58 3.38
C GLY A 318 -10.24 -3.08 3.57
N ALA A 319 -9.18 -2.67 4.25
CA ALA A 319 -8.81 -1.26 4.32
C ALA A 319 -8.30 -0.75 2.97
N PHE A 320 -8.57 0.52 2.68
CA PHE A 320 -8.12 1.22 1.48
C PHE A 320 -7.13 2.32 1.86
N VAL A 321 -5.84 2.11 1.57
CA VAL A 321 -4.77 3.10 1.77
C VAL A 321 -4.33 3.62 0.41
N THR A 322 -4.76 4.84 0.03
CA THR A 322 -4.49 5.37 -1.31
C THR A 322 -3.93 6.78 -1.36
N ASN A 323 -3.02 7.05 -2.30
CA ASN A 323 -2.49 8.39 -2.57
C ASN A 323 -1.87 9.09 -1.34
N ASN A 324 -1.39 8.35 -0.34
CA ASN A 324 -0.75 8.93 0.84
C ASN A 324 0.74 9.16 0.59
N ILE A 325 1.28 10.19 1.23
CA ILE A 325 2.72 10.45 1.32
C ILE A 325 3.15 10.11 2.74
N VAL A 326 3.98 9.08 2.89
CA VAL A 326 4.40 8.57 4.20
C VAL A 326 5.91 8.62 4.31
N SER A 327 6.41 9.24 5.38
CA SER A 327 7.82 9.28 5.75
C SER A 327 8.01 8.80 7.18
N THR A 328 8.87 7.81 7.40
CA THR A 328 9.20 7.33 8.76
C THR A 328 10.70 7.30 9.00
N ASN A 329 11.13 7.78 10.17
CA ASN A 329 12.55 7.97 10.51
C ASN A 329 12.89 7.35 11.88
N GLY A 330 12.29 6.21 12.21
CA GLY A 330 12.41 5.63 13.54
C GLY A 330 13.79 5.04 13.87
N SER A 331 14.31 5.31 15.06
CA SER A 331 15.65 4.86 15.49
C SER A 331 15.67 3.62 16.38
N GLY A 332 14.52 3.05 16.74
CA GLY A 332 14.49 1.84 17.57
C GLY A 332 14.30 0.57 16.75
N SER A 333 13.58 -0.43 17.28
CA SER A 333 13.50 -1.77 16.71
C SER A 333 12.79 -1.82 15.36
N ASP A 334 11.64 -1.16 15.25
CA ASP A 334 10.74 -1.27 14.09
C ASP A 334 10.49 0.09 13.44
N ASN A 335 10.70 0.17 12.11
CA ASN A 335 10.32 1.32 11.32
C ASN A 335 9.54 0.89 10.07
N TYR A 336 8.22 1.10 10.08
CA TYR A 336 7.30 0.74 9.01
C TYR A 336 6.69 1.97 8.36
N GLY A 337 6.73 2.05 7.03
CA GLY A 337 5.95 3.04 6.30
C GLY A 337 4.46 2.73 6.41
N VAL A 338 4.08 1.58 5.88
CA VAL A 338 2.72 1.04 5.94
C VAL A 338 2.77 -0.40 6.47
N TYR A 339 1.96 -0.72 7.47
CA TYR A 339 1.90 -2.04 8.08
C TYR A 339 0.45 -2.53 8.17
N PHE A 340 0.19 -3.71 7.61
CA PHE A 340 -1.06 -4.45 7.74
C PHE A 340 -0.81 -5.80 8.40
N THR A 341 -1.64 -6.16 9.38
CA THR A 341 -1.71 -7.52 9.94
C THR A 341 -2.92 -8.29 9.41
N THR A 342 -3.64 -7.74 8.44
CA THR A 342 -4.99 -8.18 8.06
C THR A 342 -5.13 -8.52 6.58
N GLN A 343 -6.32 -9.00 6.19
CA GLN A 343 -6.60 -9.59 4.88
C GLN A 343 -7.41 -8.64 3.98
N HIS A 344 -7.29 -8.84 2.66
CA HIS A 344 -8.01 -8.12 1.61
C HIS A 344 -7.71 -6.62 1.54
N ASP A 345 -6.60 -6.18 2.12
CA ASP A 345 -6.25 -4.76 2.16
C ASP A 345 -5.73 -4.27 0.80
N THR A 346 -6.00 -3.02 0.48
CA THR A 346 -5.67 -2.41 -0.81
C THR A 346 -4.80 -1.17 -0.63
N ILE A 347 -3.59 -1.20 -1.17
CA ILE A 347 -2.57 -0.15 -1.04
C ILE A 347 -2.22 0.37 -2.44
N ILE A 348 -2.69 1.57 -2.79
CA ILE A 348 -2.59 2.07 -4.17
C ILE A 348 -2.01 3.49 -4.26
N ASN A 349 -1.08 3.73 -5.20
CA ASN A 349 -0.56 5.07 -5.51
C ASN A 349 0.08 5.82 -4.31
N ASN A 350 0.58 5.12 -3.30
CA ASN A 350 1.23 5.76 -2.18
C ASN A 350 2.71 6.05 -2.49
N THR A 351 3.23 7.14 -1.92
CA THR A 351 4.65 7.45 -1.91
C THR A 351 5.20 7.24 -0.51
N ILE A 352 6.08 6.26 -0.34
CA ILE A 352 6.54 5.80 0.97
C ILE A 352 8.06 5.90 1.05
N THR A 353 8.56 6.59 2.07
CA THR A 353 9.99 6.66 2.38
C THR A 353 10.23 6.24 3.82
N THR A 354 11.19 5.35 4.04
CA THR A 354 11.52 4.86 5.39
C THR A 354 13.03 4.92 5.60
N ASN A 355 13.47 5.50 6.72
CA ASN A 355 14.89 5.72 7.05
C ASN A 355 15.21 5.24 8.47
N GLY A 356 14.82 4.02 8.81
CA GLY A 356 15.01 3.46 10.15
C GLY A 356 16.42 2.92 10.42
N THR A 357 16.83 2.83 11.68
CA THR A 357 18.20 2.37 12.03
C THR A 357 18.32 0.89 12.40
N SER A 358 17.20 0.18 12.56
CA SER A 358 17.15 -1.27 12.82
C SER A 358 16.36 -2.00 11.71
N LEU A 359 15.21 -2.62 12.01
CA LEU A 359 14.30 -3.13 10.98
C LEU A 359 13.61 -1.95 10.30
N ASN A 360 13.68 -1.91 8.98
CA ASN A 360 13.14 -0.83 8.17
C ASN A 360 12.36 -1.40 7.00
N VAL A 361 11.05 -1.17 6.93
CA VAL A 361 10.20 -1.74 5.89
C VAL A 361 9.32 -0.66 5.28
N GLY A 362 9.31 -0.55 3.96
CA GLY A 362 8.40 0.34 3.23
C GLY A 362 6.95 -0.06 3.44
N ILE A 363 6.59 -1.25 2.96
CA ILE A 363 5.27 -1.86 3.16
C ILE A 363 5.44 -3.26 3.74
N LEU A 364 4.77 -3.56 4.85
CA LEU A 364 4.60 -4.92 5.35
C LEU A 364 3.14 -5.33 5.27
N ILE A 365 2.87 -6.48 4.65
CA ILE A 365 1.56 -7.14 4.67
C ILE A 365 1.67 -8.51 5.34
N GLY A 366 0.91 -8.69 6.42
CA GLY A 366 0.85 -9.91 7.20
C GLY A 366 -0.37 -10.79 6.92
N GLY A 367 -1.37 -10.30 6.19
CA GLY A 367 -2.56 -11.06 5.86
C GLY A 367 -2.83 -11.20 4.37
N ASP A 368 -3.72 -12.14 4.08
CA ASP A 368 -3.91 -12.76 2.79
C ASP A 368 -4.71 -11.91 1.80
N SER A 369 -4.58 -12.23 0.51
CA SER A 369 -5.39 -11.68 -0.58
C SER A 369 -5.35 -10.15 -0.67
N SER A 370 -4.23 -9.54 -0.26
CA SER A 370 -4.02 -8.10 -0.29
C SER A 370 -3.44 -7.63 -1.64
N ALA A 371 -3.71 -6.38 -2.01
CA ALA A 371 -3.26 -5.78 -3.26
C ALA A 371 -2.35 -4.56 -3.01
N ILE A 372 -1.14 -4.59 -3.58
CA ILE A 372 -0.18 -3.47 -3.56
C ILE A 372 0.06 -3.02 -4.99
N VAL A 373 -0.49 -1.87 -5.40
CA VAL A 373 -0.49 -1.45 -6.80
C VAL A 373 0.01 -0.01 -6.99
N ASN A 374 0.89 0.22 -7.97
CA ASN A 374 1.34 1.58 -8.37
C ASN A 374 1.98 2.41 -7.24
N ASN A 375 2.57 1.78 -6.22
CA ASN A 375 3.24 2.51 -5.14
C ASN A 375 4.68 2.86 -5.53
N THR A 376 5.17 3.98 -5.01
CA THR A 376 6.59 4.37 -5.08
C THR A 376 7.18 4.23 -3.68
N ILE A 377 8.15 3.33 -3.51
CA ILE A 377 8.67 2.92 -2.22
C ILE A 377 10.19 3.10 -2.20
N SER A 378 10.68 3.82 -1.20
CA SER A 378 12.11 4.05 -0.97
C SER A 378 12.48 3.70 0.48
N ALA A 379 12.98 2.48 0.70
CA ALA A 379 13.45 2.00 1.99
C ALA A 379 14.98 2.19 2.12
N ARG A 380 15.43 3.03 3.04
CA ARG A 380 16.82 3.47 3.20
C ARG A 380 17.36 3.22 4.61
N GLY A 381 16.97 2.10 5.21
CA GLY A 381 17.33 1.79 6.58
C GLY A 381 18.82 1.46 6.77
N THR A 382 19.40 1.81 7.91
CA THR A 382 20.82 1.54 8.20
C THR A 382 21.06 0.25 8.99
N GLY A 383 20.00 -0.42 9.43
CA GLY A 383 20.08 -1.63 10.25
C GLY A 383 20.18 -2.93 9.46
N THR A 384 19.89 -4.05 10.13
CA THR A 384 20.12 -5.41 9.61
C THR A 384 19.01 -5.97 8.73
N GLY A 385 17.87 -5.28 8.60
CA GLY A 385 16.77 -5.68 7.72
C GLY A 385 16.13 -4.47 7.09
N ASN A 386 16.31 -4.30 5.79
CA ASN A 386 15.76 -3.20 5.02
C ASN A 386 14.94 -3.72 3.84
N SER A 387 13.62 -3.68 3.91
CA SER A 387 12.74 -4.20 2.84
C SER A 387 11.96 -3.08 2.17
N GLY A 388 11.92 -3.07 0.84
CA GLY A 388 10.95 -2.28 0.11
C GLY A 388 9.53 -2.77 0.43
N ILE A 389 9.27 -4.03 0.12
CA ILE A 389 8.05 -4.75 0.48
C ILE A 389 8.43 -6.03 1.26
N ASP A 390 7.77 -6.27 2.38
CA ASP A 390 7.78 -7.54 3.12
C ASP A 390 6.37 -8.15 3.03
N ASP A 391 6.23 -9.15 2.16
CA ASP A 391 4.97 -9.83 1.88
C ASP A 391 4.95 -11.19 2.57
N ARG A 392 4.13 -11.30 3.62
CA ARG A 392 3.93 -12.54 4.38
C ARG A 392 2.53 -13.12 4.18
N GLY A 393 1.71 -12.48 3.34
CA GLY A 393 0.33 -12.90 3.07
C GLY A 393 0.24 -13.95 1.97
N TYR A 394 -0.75 -14.84 2.05
CA TYR A 394 -1.06 -15.77 0.97
C TYR A 394 -1.86 -15.09 -0.14
N PHE A 395 -1.64 -15.47 -1.40
CA PHE A 395 -2.43 -14.96 -2.55
C PHE A 395 -2.36 -13.43 -2.75
N SER A 396 -1.30 -12.79 -2.29
CA SER A 396 -1.07 -11.35 -2.49
C SER A 396 -0.92 -11.00 -3.97
N ASN A 397 -1.38 -9.82 -4.38
CA ASN A 397 -1.18 -9.27 -5.73
C ASN A 397 -0.40 -7.96 -5.67
N ILE A 398 0.86 -8.00 -6.11
CA ILE A 398 1.80 -6.89 -6.00
C ILE A 398 2.19 -6.47 -7.41
N SER A 399 1.71 -5.32 -7.88
CA SER A 399 1.91 -4.94 -9.27
C SER A 399 2.24 -3.47 -9.53
N ASN A 400 3.01 -3.23 -10.58
CA ASN A 400 3.34 -1.88 -11.07
C ASN A 400 3.99 -0.96 -10.01
N ASN A 401 4.65 -1.53 -9.00
CA ASN A 401 5.32 -0.74 -7.98
C ASN A 401 6.75 -0.38 -8.41
N ILE A 402 7.19 0.82 -8.03
CA ILE A 402 8.58 1.24 -8.11
C ILE A 402 9.19 1.07 -6.73
N ILE A 403 10.15 0.17 -6.60
CA ILE A 403 10.70 -0.28 -5.32
C ILE A 403 12.20 -0.02 -5.31
N SER A 404 12.63 0.72 -4.31
CA SER A 404 14.02 1.09 -4.07
C SER A 404 14.41 0.73 -2.65
N ALA A 405 15.30 -0.25 -2.47
CA ALA A 405 15.86 -0.61 -1.16
C ALA A 405 17.36 -0.27 -1.13
N TYR A 406 17.71 0.81 -0.41
CA TYR A 406 19.05 1.42 -0.36
C TYR A 406 19.66 1.36 1.05
N GLY A 407 19.60 0.21 1.70
CA GLY A 407 20.03 0.07 3.09
C GLY A 407 21.54 -0.15 3.23
N THR A 408 22.09 0.13 4.42
CA THR A 408 23.52 -0.15 4.71
C THR A 408 23.77 -1.55 5.26
N GLY A 409 22.72 -2.26 5.70
CA GLY A 409 22.77 -3.70 6.02
C GLY A 409 22.14 -4.55 4.92
N ASN A 410 21.46 -5.63 5.30
CA ASN A 410 20.76 -6.49 4.35
C ASN A 410 19.56 -5.75 3.77
N SER A 411 19.50 -5.65 2.44
CA SER A 411 18.41 -5.00 1.71
C SER A 411 17.66 -6.00 0.85
N TYR A 412 16.34 -5.91 0.87
CA TYR A 412 15.41 -6.72 0.09
C TYR A 412 14.52 -5.79 -0.72
N GLY A 413 14.44 -5.99 -2.03
CA GLY A 413 13.46 -5.27 -2.85
C GLY A 413 12.08 -5.74 -2.44
N ILE A 414 11.85 -7.04 -2.62
CA ILE A 414 10.70 -7.77 -2.09
C ILE A 414 11.19 -8.97 -1.29
N TYR A 415 10.81 -9.03 -0.01
CA TYR A 415 10.87 -10.22 0.81
C TYR A 415 9.54 -10.95 0.71
N ILE A 416 9.57 -12.24 0.39
CA ILE A 416 8.39 -13.07 0.12
C ILE A 416 8.38 -14.25 1.08
N GLY A 417 7.42 -14.25 2.01
CA GLY A 417 7.16 -15.34 2.95
C GLY A 417 5.79 -16.01 2.81
N GLY A 418 4.92 -15.52 1.90
CA GLY A 418 3.61 -16.10 1.62
C GLY A 418 3.55 -16.93 0.33
N ASP A 419 2.71 -17.98 0.31
CA ASP A 419 2.53 -18.83 -0.88
C ASP A 419 1.53 -18.22 -1.90
N TYR A 420 1.67 -18.65 -3.16
CA TYR A 420 0.72 -18.38 -4.25
C TYR A 420 0.51 -16.89 -4.56
N ALA A 421 1.51 -16.06 -4.29
CA ALA A 421 1.45 -14.63 -4.57
C ALA A 421 1.79 -14.33 -6.04
N ASN A 422 1.23 -13.24 -6.56
CA ASN A 422 1.42 -12.76 -7.93
C ASN A 422 2.10 -11.39 -7.92
N TYR A 423 3.30 -11.33 -8.50
CA TYR A 423 4.13 -10.14 -8.58
C TYR A 423 4.29 -9.74 -10.05
N SER A 424 3.63 -8.67 -10.49
CA SER A 424 3.59 -8.31 -11.91
C SER A 424 4.07 -6.90 -12.22
N SER A 425 4.90 -6.73 -13.25
CA SER A 425 5.28 -5.39 -13.75
C SER A 425 5.93 -4.46 -12.71
N ASN A 426 6.59 -5.02 -11.69
CA ASN A 426 7.30 -4.21 -10.70
C ASN A 426 8.67 -3.78 -11.23
N ASN A 427 9.16 -2.64 -10.77
CA ASN A 427 10.52 -2.18 -11.02
C ASN A 427 11.28 -2.12 -9.70
N ILE A 428 12.20 -3.07 -9.51
CA ILE A 428 12.91 -3.32 -8.25
C ILE A 428 14.36 -2.94 -8.44
N THR A 429 14.83 -2.01 -7.62
CA THR A 429 16.25 -1.68 -7.48
C THR A 429 16.68 -1.88 -6.05
N THR A 430 17.72 -2.68 -5.84
CA THR A 430 18.38 -2.80 -4.55
C THR A 430 19.85 -2.48 -4.66
N ALA A 431 20.32 -1.65 -3.75
CA ALA A 431 21.73 -1.28 -3.67
C ALA A 431 22.09 -0.91 -2.25
N GLY A 432 23.38 -0.80 -1.96
CA GLY A 432 23.86 -0.43 -0.64
C GLY A 432 24.82 -1.46 -0.08
N GLY A 433 24.64 -1.79 1.20
CA GLY A 433 25.64 -2.44 2.05
C GLY A 433 25.93 -3.92 1.75
N THR A 434 25.86 -4.76 2.78
CA THR A 434 26.48 -6.10 2.79
C THR A 434 25.79 -7.11 1.88
N THR A 435 24.46 -7.19 1.93
CA THR A 435 23.69 -8.05 1.02
C THR A 435 22.50 -7.29 0.46
N ASN A 436 22.27 -7.41 -0.84
CA ASN A 436 21.20 -6.71 -1.54
C ASN A 436 20.49 -7.71 -2.47
N TYR A 437 19.31 -8.16 -2.08
CA TYR A 437 18.51 -9.08 -2.88
C TYR A 437 17.41 -8.30 -3.60
N GLY A 438 17.26 -8.51 -4.90
CA GLY A 438 16.09 -8.00 -5.62
C GLY A 438 14.83 -8.66 -5.07
N ILE A 439 14.81 -10.00 -5.10
CA ILE A 439 13.75 -10.83 -4.54
C ILE A 439 14.36 -11.89 -3.61
N TYR A 440 13.78 -12.01 -2.42
CA TYR A 440 14.12 -13.05 -1.45
C TYR A 440 12.89 -13.93 -1.18
N PHE A 441 13.00 -15.21 -1.50
CA PHE A 441 11.99 -16.21 -1.20
C PHE A 441 12.31 -16.93 0.10
N ASP A 442 11.34 -16.99 1.01
CA ASP A 442 11.42 -17.67 2.30
C ASP A 442 10.30 -18.70 2.43
N TYR A 443 10.62 -19.98 2.25
CA TYR A 443 9.67 -21.10 2.41
C TYR A 443 8.45 -21.11 1.47
N ILE A 444 8.56 -20.50 0.28
CA ILE A 444 7.38 -20.30 -0.57
C ILE A 444 7.19 -21.32 -1.70
N LYS A 445 5.93 -21.48 -2.13
CA LYS A 445 5.51 -22.23 -3.33
C LYS A 445 4.41 -21.51 -4.11
N GLY A 446 4.35 -21.82 -5.41
CA GLY A 446 3.25 -21.45 -6.29
C GLY A 446 3.20 -19.96 -6.65
N SER A 447 4.25 -19.20 -6.34
CA SER A 447 4.28 -17.77 -6.63
C SER A 447 4.72 -17.49 -8.07
N PHE A 448 4.12 -16.46 -8.67
CA PHE A 448 4.38 -16.02 -10.05
C PHE A 448 4.94 -14.61 -10.06
N ILE A 449 6.10 -14.44 -10.69
CA ILE A 449 6.79 -13.16 -10.84
C ILE A 449 6.88 -12.88 -12.34
N ASN A 450 6.00 -12.03 -12.86
CA ASN A 450 5.91 -11.76 -14.27
C ASN A 450 6.24 -10.31 -14.63
N ASP A 451 6.89 -10.12 -15.78
CA ASP A 451 7.13 -8.79 -16.35
C ASP A 451 7.87 -7.85 -15.40
N THR A 452 8.61 -8.38 -14.44
CA THR A 452 9.23 -7.62 -13.35
C THR A 452 10.68 -7.34 -13.68
N ALA A 453 11.09 -6.08 -13.54
CA ALA A 453 12.48 -5.68 -13.68
C ALA A 453 13.16 -5.74 -12.31
N ILE A 454 14.27 -6.47 -12.22
CA ILE A 454 15.02 -6.71 -10.99
C ILE A 454 16.46 -6.30 -11.25
N ASN A 455 16.98 -5.41 -10.42
CA ASN A 455 18.35 -4.95 -10.48
C ASN A 455 18.92 -4.83 -9.07
N ALA A 456 19.69 -5.82 -8.64
CA ALA A 456 20.41 -5.84 -7.38
C ALA A 456 21.91 -5.65 -7.60
N SER A 457 22.55 -4.83 -6.77
CA SER A 457 24.01 -4.64 -6.81
C SER A 457 24.71 -5.33 -5.65
N GLY A 458 25.75 -6.12 -5.92
CA GLY A 458 26.65 -6.68 -4.90
C GLY A 458 26.14 -7.93 -4.19
N SER A 459 25.05 -8.53 -4.67
CA SER A 459 24.45 -9.78 -4.17
C SER A 459 23.46 -10.33 -5.20
N PRO A 460 23.03 -11.60 -5.04
CA PRO A 460 22.08 -12.23 -5.93
C PRO A 460 20.83 -11.40 -6.17
N ASP A 461 20.48 -11.19 -7.45
CA ASP A 461 19.19 -10.64 -7.84
C ASP A 461 18.05 -11.43 -7.20
N ILE A 462 18.21 -12.76 -7.15
CA ILE A 462 17.22 -13.68 -6.59
C ILE A 462 17.88 -14.63 -5.60
N PHE A 463 17.30 -14.72 -4.41
CA PHE A 463 17.69 -15.70 -3.40
C PHE A 463 16.52 -16.57 -3.00
N ALA A 464 16.71 -17.90 -3.03
CA ALA A 464 15.65 -18.86 -2.73
C ALA A 464 15.93 -19.69 -1.48
N ALA A 465 15.70 -19.09 -0.32
CA ALA A 465 15.79 -19.77 0.97
C ALA A 465 14.67 -20.81 1.09
N ASN A 466 15.04 -22.09 1.14
CA ASN A 466 14.14 -23.18 1.52
C ASN A 466 12.77 -23.23 0.83
N SER A 467 12.67 -22.92 -0.48
CA SER A 467 11.37 -23.03 -1.17
C SER A 467 10.92 -24.50 -1.23
N GLY A 468 9.69 -24.76 -0.81
CA GLY A 468 9.14 -26.13 -0.75
C GLY A 468 8.49 -26.58 -2.06
N GLY A 469 8.34 -25.69 -3.04
CA GLY A 469 7.63 -25.97 -4.28
C GLY A 469 8.05 -25.09 -5.46
N ASP A 470 7.19 -25.12 -6.49
CA ASP A 470 7.44 -24.51 -7.80
C ASP A 470 7.11 -23.02 -7.79
N ASN A 471 8.09 -22.20 -8.19
CA ASN A 471 7.93 -20.76 -8.34
C ASN A 471 8.36 -20.35 -9.75
N TYR A 472 7.71 -19.33 -10.31
CA TYR A 472 7.84 -18.99 -11.73
C TYR A 472 8.28 -17.55 -11.93
N LEU A 473 9.37 -17.35 -12.67
CA LEU A 473 9.75 -16.06 -13.24
C LEU A 473 9.39 -16.07 -14.71
N VAL A 474 8.45 -15.21 -15.11
CA VAL A 474 7.91 -15.17 -16.47
C VAL A 474 8.22 -13.83 -17.11
N ASN A 475 9.04 -13.80 -18.16
CA ASN A 475 9.37 -12.56 -18.88
C ASN A 475 9.90 -11.45 -17.96
N SER A 476 10.64 -11.81 -16.92
CA SER A 476 11.24 -10.87 -15.97
C SER A 476 12.70 -10.62 -16.35
N THR A 477 13.21 -9.40 -16.13
CA THR A 477 14.59 -9.03 -16.47
C THR A 477 15.44 -8.99 -15.21
N PHE A 478 16.52 -9.78 -15.19
CA PHE A 478 17.49 -9.91 -14.10
C PHE A 478 18.78 -10.54 -14.65
N ASN A 479 19.84 -10.58 -13.87
CA ASN A 479 21.07 -11.31 -14.17
C ASN A 479 20.88 -12.82 -13.89
N GLU A 480 20.71 -13.61 -14.94
CA GLU A 480 20.51 -15.07 -14.83
C GLU A 480 21.68 -15.81 -14.16
N SER A 481 22.88 -15.25 -14.17
CA SER A 481 24.02 -15.84 -13.46
C SER A 481 23.97 -15.63 -11.94
N ASP A 482 23.03 -14.80 -11.46
CA ASP A 482 22.97 -14.30 -10.09
C ASP A 482 21.69 -14.74 -9.36
N ILE A 483 21.26 -15.98 -9.62
CA ILE A 483 20.30 -16.70 -8.78
C ILE A 483 21.09 -17.56 -7.79
N ASN A 484 20.78 -17.41 -6.50
CA ASN A 484 21.36 -18.23 -5.45
C ASN A 484 20.30 -19.14 -4.81
N ILE A 485 20.59 -20.45 -4.86
CA ILE A 485 19.79 -21.50 -4.24
C ILE A 485 20.69 -22.24 -3.24
N PRO A 486 20.42 -22.13 -1.93
CA PRO A 486 21.16 -22.85 -0.90
C PRO A 486 21.13 -24.38 -1.09
N THR A 487 22.14 -25.08 -0.59
CA THR A 487 22.31 -26.54 -0.77
C THR A 487 21.24 -27.37 -0.06
N ASP A 488 20.65 -26.83 0.99
CA ASP A 488 19.55 -27.40 1.78
C ASP A 488 18.17 -27.04 1.22
N SER A 489 18.09 -26.14 0.23
CA SER A 489 16.83 -25.73 -0.39
C SER A 489 16.36 -26.76 -1.42
N THR A 490 15.12 -27.22 -1.28
CA THR A 490 14.40 -28.04 -2.29
C THR A 490 13.71 -27.20 -3.36
N GLY A 491 13.90 -25.88 -3.30
CA GLY A 491 13.22 -24.88 -4.09
C GLY A 491 13.35 -25.06 -5.58
N LYS A 492 12.26 -24.82 -6.30
CA LYS A 492 12.25 -24.81 -7.76
C LYS A 492 11.92 -23.42 -8.26
N ILE A 493 12.86 -22.82 -8.99
CA ILE A 493 12.64 -21.57 -9.71
C ILE A 493 12.65 -21.84 -11.21
N PHE A 494 11.52 -21.69 -11.86
CA PHE A 494 11.39 -21.83 -13.30
C PHE A 494 11.50 -20.47 -13.97
N VAL A 495 12.50 -20.31 -14.84
CA VAL A 495 12.65 -19.11 -15.66
C VAL A 495 12.03 -19.39 -17.02
N GLN A 496 11.00 -18.63 -17.36
CA GLN A 496 10.15 -18.86 -18.52
C GLN A 496 10.00 -17.59 -19.37
N HIS A 497 9.83 -17.80 -20.68
CA HIS A 497 9.72 -16.73 -21.66
C HIS A 497 8.51 -16.93 -22.56
N ARG A 498 7.94 -15.81 -23.01
CA ARG A 498 6.80 -15.81 -23.92
C ARG A 498 7.31 -15.84 -25.36
N ILE A 499 7.05 -16.95 -26.05
CA ILE A 499 7.50 -17.17 -27.43
C ILE A 499 6.30 -17.07 -28.37
N ALA A 500 6.37 -16.13 -29.31
CA ALA A 500 5.46 -16.07 -30.43
C ALA A 500 6.07 -16.85 -31.61
N ILE A 501 5.27 -17.65 -32.31
CA ILE A 501 5.73 -18.37 -33.50
C ILE A 501 4.85 -17.99 -34.68
N ARG A 502 5.49 -17.53 -35.76
CA ARG A 502 4.86 -17.19 -37.04
C ARG A 502 5.42 -18.05 -38.15
N VAL A 503 4.55 -18.58 -39.00
CA VAL A 503 4.93 -19.35 -40.20
C VAL A 503 4.61 -18.55 -41.46
N VAL A 504 5.59 -18.46 -42.34
CA VAL A 504 5.50 -17.83 -43.64
C VAL A 504 5.98 -18.75 -44.76
N ASP A 505 5.58 -18.47 -45.99
CA ASP A 505 6.17 -19.06 -47.18
C ASP A 505 7.48 -18.34 -47.56
N SER A 506 8.16 -18.83 -48.59
CA SER A 506 9.38 -18.23 -49.14
C SER A 506 9.20 -16.79 -49.65
N ASN A 507 7.96 -16.32 -49.84
CA ASN A 507 7.64 -14.95 -50.23
C ASN A 507 7.25 -14.06 -49.03
N GLY A 508 7.29 -14.59 -47.80
CA GLY A 508 6.91 -13.88 -46.58
C GLY A 508 5.39 -13.85 -46.30
N ASN A 509 4.58 -14.52 -47.11
CA ASN A 509 3.13 -14.61 -46.90
C ASN A 509 2.82 -15.57 -45.75
N PRO A 510 1.85 -15.25 -44.87
CA PRO A 510 1.45 -16.18 -43.82
C PRO A 510 0.98 -17.54 -44.34
N VAL A 511 1.42 -18.62 -43.72
CA VAL A 511 0.91 -19.98 -44.00
C VAL A 511 -0.06 -20.38 -42.90
N ASN A 512 -1.34 -20.54 -43.25
CA ASN A 512 -2.39 -20.95 -42.32
C ASN A 512 -2.47 -22.47 -42.15
N ASN A 513 -3.09 -22.91 -41.06
CA ASN A 513 -3.31 -24.32 -40.74
C ASN A 513 -2.03 -25.18 -40.79
N THR A 514 -0.88 -24.58 -40.47
CA THR A 514 0.39 -25.31 -40.27
C THR A 514 0.40 -25.86 -38.86
N THR A 515 0.66 -27.15 -38.72
CA THR A 515 0.84 -27.77 -37.40
C THR A 515 2.26 -27.51 -36.92
N ILE A 516 2.39 -26.88 -35.76
CA ILE A 516 3.64 -26.65 -35.06
C ILE A 516 3.70 -27.56 -33.85
N VAL A 517 4.83 -28.23 -33.64
CA VAL A 517 5.13 -28.97 -32.42
C VAL A 517 6.50 -28.53 -31.91
N GLY A 518 6.66 -28.27 -30.62
CA GLY A 518 7.98 -28.01 -30.01
C GLY A 518 8.23 -28.95 -28.84
N ASN A 519 9.48 -29.39 -28.62
CA ASN A 519 9.88 -30.29 -27.52
C ASN A 519 11.19 -29.82 -26.85
N ASP A 520 11.31 -29.91 -25.52
CA ASP A 520 12.43 -29.35 -24.73
C ASP A 520 13.77 -30.09 -24.83
N THR A 521 13.84 -31.43 -24.85
CA THR A 521 15.02 -32.18 -25.34
C THR A 521 14.71 -33.66 -25.65
N SER A 522 15.32 -34.16 -26.73
CA SER A 522 15.43 -35.58 -27.12
C SER A 522 14.23 -36.51 -26.90
N SER A 523 13.17 -36.39 -27.72
CA SER A 523 12.09 -37.39 -27.90
C SER A 523 11.30 -37.87 -26.66
N VAL A 524 11.71 -37.49 -25.44
CA VAL A 524 11.12 -37.89 -24.17
C VAL A 524 11.08 -36.65 -23.28
N ALA A 525 9.88 -36.35 -22.82
CA ALA A 525 9.61 -35.28 -21.88
C ALA A 525 10.54 -35.31 -20.67
N ASP A 526 11.18 -34.19 -20.33
CA ASP A 526 11.69 -34.03 -18.97
C ASP A 526 10.50 -33.82 -18.03
N SER A 527 10.34 -34.74 -17.08
CA SER A 527 9.27 -34.67 -16.07
C SER A 527 9.37 -33.46 -15.14
N GLU A 528 10.52 -32.78 -15.11
CA GLU A 528 10.75 -31.59 -14.29
C GLU A 528 10.31 -30.29 -14.99
N ASN A 529 9.98 -30.28 -16.29
CA ASN A 529 9.50 -29.08 -16.98
C ASN A 529 7.99 -28.86 -16.71
N PRO A 530 7.59 -27.75 -16.05
CA PRO A 530 6.25 -27.58 -15.48
C PRO A 530 5.17 -27.17 -16.50
N ALA A 531 5.57 -26.75 -17.69
CA ALA A 531 4.71 -26.77 -18.86
C ALA A 531 5.14 -28.01 -19.63
N GLY A 532 4.28 -29.03 -19.70
CA GLY A 532 4.59 -30.32 -20.33
C GLY A 532 5.51 -30.09 -21.51
N SER A 533 6.70 -30.68 -21.40
CA SER A 533 7.88 -30.66 -22.30
C SER A 533 7.67 -30.48 -23.81
N SER A 534 6.42 -30.58 -24.28
CA SER A 534 5.97 -30.43 -25.64
C SER A 534 4.76 -29.50 -25.76
N PHE A 535 4.75 -28.63 -26.77
CA PHE A 535 3.56 -27.87 -27.17
C PHE A 535 3.14 -28.23 -28.59
N SER A 536 1.85 -28.04 -28.90
CA SER A 536 1.33 -28.18 -30.25
C SER A 536 0.29 -27.10 -30.55
N GLY A 537 0.32 -26.55 -31.75
CA GLY A 537 -0.60 -25.51 -32.18
C GLY A 537 -0.76 -25.48 -33.69
N THR A 538 -1.88 -24.97 -34.18
CA THR A 538 -2.10 -24.74 -35.61
C THR A 538 -2.12 -23.25 -35.92
N THR A 539 -1.50 -22.85 -37.03
CA THR A 539 -1.43 -21.43 -37.38
C THR A 539 -2.78 -20.89 -37.84
N ASN A 540 -3.12 -19.68 -37.39
CA ASN A 540 -4.27 -18.93 -37.88
C ASN A 540 -4.02 -18.34 -39.28
N SER A 541 -4.97 -17.57 -39.81
CA SER A 541 -4.86 -16.92 -41.13
C SER A 541 -3.70 -15.91 -41.23
N SER A 542 -3.22 -15.38 -40.11
CA SER A 542 -2.04 -14.50 -40.03
C SER A 542 -0.73 -15.28 -39.84
N GLY A 543 -0.78 -16.61 -39.84
CA GLY A 543 0.39 -17.48 -39.74
C GLY A 543 0.87 -17.71 -38.31
N TYR A 544 0.14 -17.26 -37.29
CA TYR A 544 0.54 -17.39 -35.89
C TYR A 544 -0.15 -18.56 -35.20
N ILE A 545 0.57 -19.25 -34.32
CA ILE A 545 -0.06 -20.04 -33.25
C ILE A 545 -0.31 -19.16 -32.02
N SER A 546 -1.10 -19.64 -31.06
CA SER A 546 -1.20 -19.01 -29.74
C SER A 546 0.18 -18.88 -29.10
N GLN A 547 0.42 -17.79 -28.37
CA GLN A 547 1.69 -17.57 -27.68
C GLN A 547 1.99 -18.73 -26.72
N GLN A 548 3.24 -19.18 -26.71
CA GLN A 548 3.71 -20.28 -25.88
C GLN A 548 4.51 -19.73 -24.70
N LEU A 549 4.37 -20.34 -23.53
CA LEU A 549 5.21 -20.08 -22.36
C LEU A 549 6.20 -21.24 -22.24
N LEU A 550 7.47 -20.98 -22.58
CA LEU A 550 8.50 -22.01 -22.58
C LEU A 550 9.49 -21.78 -21.45
N THR A 551 9.86 -22.85 -20.75
CA THR A 551 10.87 -22.82 -19.69
C THR A 551 12.26 -22.84 -20.32
N GLN A 552 13.11 -21.88 -19.97
CA GLN A 552 14.53 -21.87 -20.35
C GLN A 552 15.33 -22.81 -19.46
N PHE A 553 15.21 -22.63 -18.14
CA PHE A 553 15.87 -23.47 -17.15
C PHE A 553 15.10 -23.50 -15.82
N LEU A 554 15.42 -24.53 -15.04
CA LEU A 554 15.07 -24.69 -13.64
C LEU A 554 16.30 -24.42 -12.78
N GLY A 555 16.20 -23.45 -11.88
CA GLY A 555 17.09 -23.32 -10.74
C GLY A 555 16.69 -24.32 -9.64
N ASN A 556 17.54 -25.30 -9.36
CA ASN A 556 17.42 -26.23 -8.24
C ASN A 556 18.74 -26.99 -7.98
N ARG A 557 19.33 -26.83 -6.78
CA ARG A 557 20.60 -27.49 -6.44
C ARG A 557 20.52 -29.01 -6.25
N SER A 558 19.36 -29.56 -5.90
CA SER A 558 19.17 -31.01 -5.78
C SER A 558 19.19 -31.73 -7.13
N LYS A 559 18.90 -31.00 -8.22
CA LYS A 559 18.85 -31.53 -9.59
C LYS A 559 20.17 -31.34 -10.34
N ASN A 560 20.95 -30.32 -10.02
CA ASN A 560 22.31 -30.15 -10.51
C ASN A 560 23.21 -29.57 -9.42
N ALA A 561 23.98 -30.43 -8.75
CA ALA A 561 24.85 -30.04 -7.65
C ALA A 561 26.03 -29.13 -8.06
N THR A 562 26.38 -29.10 -9.36
CA THR A 562 27.54 -28.36 -9.88
C THR A 562 27.18 -26.95 -10.30
N SER A 563 26.09 -26.77 -11.07
CA SER A 563 25.67 -25.45 -11.56
C SER A 563 24.50 -24.85 -10.78
N GLY A 564 23.68 -25.69 -10.13
CA GLY A 564 22.38 -25.27 -9.60
C GLY A 564 21.28 -25.12 -10.65
N TYR A 565 21.56 -25.38 -11.94
CA TYR A 565 20.65 -25.17 -13.05
C TYR A 565 20.45 -26.43 -13.92
N LEU A 566 19.20 -26.68 -14.31
CA LEU A 566 18.79 -27.67 -15.30
C LEU A 566 18.19 -26.92 -16.50
N TYR A 567 18.84 -26.97 -17.66
CA TYR A 567 18.40 -26.27 -18.87
C TYR A 567 17.45 -27.14 -19.70
N PHE A 568 16.42 -26.51 -20.25
CA PHE A 568 15.42 -27.12 -21.14
C PHE A 568 15.56 -26.61 -22.58
N THR A 569 16.61 -25.83 -22.88
CA THR A 569 16.94 -25.32 -24.21
C THR A 569 18.17 -26.04 -24.76
N PRO A 570 18.27 -26.27 -26.09
CA PRO A 570 17.34 -25.83 -27.14
C PRO A 570 16.07 -26.67 -27.25
N TYR A 571 14.96 -26.04 -27.66
CA TYR A 571 13.74 -26.75 -28.06
C TYR A 571 13.81 -27.21 -29.52
N THR A 572 13.40 -28.45 -29.81
CA THR A 572 13.21 -28.93 -31.18
C THR A 572 11.82 -28.54 -31.67
N ILE A 573 11.73 -27.59 -32.61
CA ILE A 573 10.47 -27.10 -33.19
C ILE A 573 10.31 -27.65 -34.60
N THR A 574 9.21 -28.36 -34.83
CA THR A 574 8.81 -28.85 -36.13
C THR A 574 7.58 -28.13 -36.66
N ALA A 575 7.53 -27.96 -37.97
CA ALA A 575 6.37 -27.42 -38.67
C ALA A 575 6.00 -28.36 -39.83
N ASN A 576 4.75 -28.79 -39.87
CA ASN A 576 4.21 -29.66 -40.91
C ASN A 576 2.99 -29.03 -41.55
N LYS A 577 3.03 -28.93 -42.88
CA LYS A 577 1.91 -28.46 -43.70
C LYS A 577 1.92 -29.20 -45.03
N THR A 578 0.81 -29.87 -45.36
CA THR A 578 0.65 -30.47 -46.70
C THR A 578 0.88 -29.43 -47.80
N GLY A 579 1.71 -29.78 -48.78
CA GLY A 579 2.16 -28.90 -49.87
C GLY A 579 3.49 -28.19 -49.60
N TYR A 580 4.04 -28.35 -48.39
CA TYR A 580 5.34 -27.82 -47.98
C TYR A 580 6.22 -28.92 -47.42
N ASP A 581 7.53 -28.72 -47.51
CA ASP A 581 8.50 -29.61 -46.90
C ASP A 581 8.41 -29.52 -45.37
N ASP A 582 8.60 -30.66 -44.70
CA ASP A 582 8.68 -30.70 -43.24
C ASP A 582 9.86 -29.86 -42.77
N TYR A 583 9.60 -28.99 -41.80
CA TYR A 583 10.62 -28.16 -41.18
C TYR A 583 10.92 -28.65 -39.76
N SER A 584 12.19 -28.63 -39.37
CA SER A 584 12.66 -28.95 -38.02
C SER A 584 13.88 -28.09 -37.68
N THR A 585 13.87 -27.44 -36.52
CA THR A 585 14.99 -26.61 -36.04
C THR A 585 15.17 -26.72 -34.54
N GLN A 586 16.39 -26.44 -34.08
CA GLN A 586 16.69 -26.21 -32.67
C GLN A 586 16.53 -24.73 -32.34
N PHE A 587 15.80 -24.41 -31.28
CA PHE A 587 15.49 -23.06 -30.87
C PHE A 587 16.02 -22.77 -29.46
N ASN A 588 17.02 -21.90 -29.38
CA ASN A 588 17.55 -21.37 -28.12
C ASN A 588 16.95 -19.99 -27.85
N PHE A 589 16.71 -19.70 -26.58
CA PHE A 589 16.19 -18.41 -26.15
C PHE A 589 16.66 -18.08 -24.73
N SER A 590 16.81 -16.78 -24.48
CA SER A 590 17.08 -16.19 -23.16
C SER A 590 16.16 -15.01 -22.85
N SER A 591 15.16 -14.79 -23.72
CA SER A 591 14.17 -13.71 -23.58
C SER A 591 12.92 -14.05 -24.38
N SER A 592 11.81 -13.38 -24.06
CA SER A 592 10.60 -13.41 -24.89
C SER A 592 10.89 -12.85 -26.27
N GLN A 593 10.53 -13.61 -27.31
CA GLN A 593 10.84 -13.25 -28.69
C GLN A 593 9.87 -13.86 -29.72
N LEU A 594 9.93 -13.35 -30.95
CA LEU A 594 9.21 -13.87 -32.10
C LEU A 594 10.12 -14.80 -32.92
N LEU A 595 9.74 -16.08 -33.03
CA LEU A 595 10.32 -17.02 -33.98
C LEU A 595 9.53 -16.98 -35.29
N THR A 596 10.22 -16.73 -36.41
CA THR A 596 9.63 -16.83 -37.74
C THR A 596 10.16 -18.07 -38.46
N ILE A 597 9.26 -18.98 -38.83
CA ILE A 597 9.55 -20.20 -39.61
C ILE A 597 9.18 -19.93 -41.06
N THR A 598 10.07 -20.25 -41.99
CA THR A 598 9.83 -20.14 -43.43
C THR A 598 9.70 -21.53 -44.02
N LEU A 599 8.56 -21.85 -44.62
CA LEU A 599 8.31 -23.12 -45.30
C LEU A 599 8.54 -23.01 -46.80
N THR A 600 9.17 -24.02 -47.38
CA THR A 600 9.35 -24.18 -48.83
C THR A 600 8.32 -25.14 -49.39
N THR A 601 7.75 -24.83 -50.56
CA THR A 601 6.79 -25.73 -51.22
C THR A 601 7.49 -27.01 -51.63
N SER A 602 6.92 -28.17 -51.29
CA SER A 602 7.45 -29.44 -51.73
C SER A 602 7.43 -29.48 -53.24
N SER A 603 8.59 -29.66 -53.87
CA SER A 603 8.65 -29.86 -55.31
C SER A 603 7.80 -31.07 -55.65
N SER A 604 6.63 -30.86 -56.26
CA SER A 604 5.85 -31.95 -56.82
C SER A 604 6.72 -32.56 -57.91
N GLY A 605 7.34 -33.71 -57.63
CA GLY A 605 7.86 -34.59 -58.66
C GLY A 605 6.68 -35.04 -59.52
N GLY A 606 6.27 -34.17 -60.44
CA GLY A 606 5.34 -34.48 -61.51
C GLY A 606 6.01 -35.53 -62.38
N THR A 607 5.77 -36.80 -62.05
CA THR A 607 6.06 -37.93 -62.91
C THR A 607 5.12 -37.83 -64.10
N SER A 608 5.56 -37.09 -65.12
CA SER A 608 5.11 -37.28 -66.50
C SER A 608 5.39 -38.74 -66.86
N THR A 609 4.33 -39.55 -66.91
CA THR A 609 4.34 -40.92 -67.40
C THR A 609 4.68 -40.94 -68.90
N SER A 610 5.96 -41.02 -69.26
CA SER A 610 6.37 -41.56 -70.55
C SER A 610 6.71 -43.03 -70.37
N THR A 611 5.88 -43.91 -70.94
CA THR A 611 6.13 -45.33 -71.11
C THR A 611 7.41 -45.56 -71.92
N GLY A 612 8.46 -46.04 -71.26
CA GLY A 612 9.69 -46.51 -71.89
C GLY A 612 10.46 -47.37 -70.89
N GLY A 613 10.43 -48.68 -71.10
CA GLY A 613 10.98 -49.66 -70.18
C GLY A 613 12.49 -49.54 -69.98
N GLY A 614 12.91 -49.85 -68.76
CA GLY A 614 14.30 -49.99 -68.35
C GLY A 614 14.35 -50.22 -66.84
N GLU A 615 14.53 -51.48 -66.44
CA GLU A 615 14.79 -51.87 -65.06
C GLU A 615 15.94 -51.04 -64.47
N THR A 616 15.75 -50.51 -63.26
CA THR A 616 16.75 -50.59 -62.18
C THR A 616 16.09 -50.18 -60.86
N THR A 617 16.31 -51.02 -59.85
CA THR A 617 15.80 -50.94 -58.49
C THR A 617 16.35 -49.70 -57.75
N ALA A 618 15.52 -48.68 -57.52
CA ALA A 618 15.87 -47.55 -56.67
C ALA A 618 15.49 -47.83 -55.21
N LYS A 619 16.52 -47.88 -54.36
CA LYS A 619 16.48 -48.06 -52.91
C LYS A 619 15.63 -46.98 -52.23
N LYS A 620 14.78 -47.41 -51.29
CA LYS A 620 14.28 -46.56 -50.20
C LYS A 620 15.47 -45.95 -49.46
N ALA A 621 15.58 -44.62 -49.44
CA ALA A 621 16.47 -43.93 -48.52
C ALA A 621 15.91 -44.11 -47.09
N LYS A 622 16.51 -45.05 -46.37
CA LYS A 622 16.29 -45.27 -44.94
C LYS A 622 17.36 -44.44 -44.24
N THR A 623 16.97 -43.33 -43.62
CA THR A 623 17.90 -42.53 -42.80
C THR A 623 18.33 -43.39 -41.61
N PHE A 624 19.59 -43.82 -41.62
CA PHE A 624 20.24 -44.46 -40.47
C PHE A 624 20.95 -43.36 -39.69
N ILE A 625 20.52 -43.10 -38.47
CA ILE A 625 21.30 -42.32 -37.52
C ILE A 625 22.27 -43.31 -36.85
N ILE A 626 23.56 -43.17 -37.13
CA ILE A 626 24.62 -43.85 -36.37
C ILE A 626 25.17 -42.81 -35.38
N PRO A 627 25.24 -43.09 -34.07
CA PRO A 627 25.86 -42.18 -33.12
C PRO A 627 27.38 -42.13 -33.37
N ALA A 628 27.90 -40.96 -33.72
CA ALA A 628 29.33 -40.75 -33.86
C ALA A 628 29.96 -40.60 -32.47
N ASN A 629 30.53 -41.68 -31.96
CA ASN A 629 31.61 -41.63 -30.97
C ASN A 629 32.94 -41.56 -31.73
N VAL A 630 33.48 -40.36 -31.93
CA VAL A 630 34.91 -40.15 -32.12
C VAL A 630 35.31 -38.91 -31.32
N SER A 631 35.88 -39.15 -30.15
CA SER A 631 36.45 -38.13 -29.28
C SER A 631 37.93 -37.94 -29.59
N GLU A 632 38.30 -36.83 -30.19
CA GLU A 632 39.58 -36.18 -29.91
C GLU A 632 39.35 -34.67 -29.77
N SER A 633 38.96 -34.25 -28.57
CA SER A 633 38.95 -32.83 -28.21
C SER A 633 40.35 -32.43 -27.74
N LYS A 634 41.14 -31.79 -28.60
CA LYS A 634 42.24 -30.93 -28.16
C LYS A 634 41.70 -29.51 -28.04
N ASN A 635 41.56 -29.01 -26.80
CA ASN A 635 41.05 -27.67 -26.51
C ASN A 635 42.07 -26.55 -26.77
N THR A 636 43.30 -26.87 -27.19
CA THR A 636 44.34 -25.90 -27.55
C THR A 636 45.21 -26.46 -28.67
N VAL A 637 45.36 -25.68 -29.75
CA VAL A 637 46.23 -25.98 -30.90
C VAL A 637 47.41 -25.01 -30.84
N SER A 638 48.63 -25.52 -30.81
CA SER A 638 49.85 -24.71 -30.74
C SER A 638 50.35 -24.33 -32.13
N VAL A 639 51.16 -23.27 -32.21
CA VAL A 639 51.79 -22.83 -33.46
C VAL A 639 52.66 -23.97 -34.03
N GLY A 640 52.35 -24.42 -35.25
CA GLY A 640 53.05 -25.51 -35.94
C GLY A 640 52.34 -26.87 -35.90
N ASP A 641 51.20 -26.99 -35.22
CA ASP A 641 50.40 -28.22 -35.24
C ASP A 641 49.77 -28.47 -36.62
N SER A 642 49.79 -29.75 -37.05
CA SER A 642 49.06 -30.22 -38.23
C SER A 642 47.84 -31.02 -37.76
N ILE A 643 46.65 -30.56 -38.14
CA ILE A 643 45.39 -31.26 -37.86
C ILE A 643 44.99 -32.01 -39.11
N VAL A 644 45.01 -33.34 -39.04
CA VAL A 644 44.54 -34.22 -40.11
C VAL A 644 43.13 -34.69 -39.76
N VAL A 645 42.17 -34.37 -40.63
CA VAL A 645 40.80 -34.89 -40.53
C VAL A 645 40.61 -35.89 -41.67
N ASP A 646 40.49 -37.17 -41.32
CA ASP A 646 40.19 -38.25 -42.26
C ASP A 646 38.69 -38.54 -42.21
N PHE A 647 37.99 -38.33 -43.32
CA PHE A 647 36.55 -38.56 -43.42
C PHE A 647 36.20 -40.02 -43.74
N GLY A 648 37.20 -40.90 -43.91
CA GLY A 648 37.01 -42.33 -44.10
C GLY A 648 36.25 -42.71 -45.37
N ILE A 649 36.24 -41.85 -46.40
CA ILE A 649 35.43 -42.07 -47.60
C ILE A 649 36.11 -43.12 -48.50
N PRO A 650 35.47 -44.28 -48.77
CA PRO A 650 36.03 -45.27 -49.69
C PRO A 650 36.12 -44.71 -51.11
N LYS A 651 37.27 -44.93 -51.76
CA LYS A 651 37.56 -44.47 -53.12
C LYS A 651 36.50 -44.99 -54.11
N GLY A 652 35.66 -44.10 -54.64
CA GLY A 652 34.66 -44.43 -55.68
C GLY A 652 33.22 -43.95 -55.43
N ASN A 653 32.90 -43.34 -54.29
CA ASN A 653 31.58 -42.77 -54.03
C ASN A 653 31.59 -41.24 -54.17
N ASN A 654 30.72 -40.70 -55.03
CA ASN A 654 30.42 -39.27 -55.06
C ASN A 654 29.39 -38.97 -53.96
N VAL A 655 29.84 -38.41 -52.84
CA VAL A 655 28.96 -37.90 -51.77
C VAL A 655 29.16 -36.40 -51.69
N SER A 656 28.08 -35.62 -51.63
CA SER A 656 28.13 -34.18 -51.33
C SER A 656 27.69 -33.99 -49.90
N GLU A 657 28.64 -33.72 -49.01
CA GLU A 657 28.39 -33.40 -47.60
C GLU A 657 29.12 -32.12 -47.21
N THR A 658 28.53 -31.37 -46.28
CA THR A 658 29.11 -30.13 -45.74
C THR A 658 29.58 -30.39 -44.32
N TYR A 659 30.88 -30.19 -44.06
CA TYR A 659 31.46 -30.30 -42.72
C TYR A 659 31.86 -28.92 -42.22
N THR A 660 31.55 -28.63 -40.95
CA THR A 660 31.94 -27.37 -40.29
C THR A 660 33.02 -27.65 -39.26
N ILE A 661 34.17 -26.99 -39.38
CA ILE A 661 35.26 -27.05 -38.40
C ILE A 661 35.20 -25.77 -37.58
N ASN A 662 34.92 -25.88 -36.28
CA ASN A 662 34.92 -24.73 -35.36
C ASN A 662 36.27 -24.64 -34.65
N VAL A 663 37.03 -23.57 -34.92
CA VAL A 663 38.28 -23.26 -34.21
C VAL A 663 37.98 -22.17 -33.18
N LEU A 664 38.09 -22.50 -31.89
CA LEU A 664 37.69 -21.62 -30.79
C LEU A 664 38.66 -20.45 -30.53
N SER A 665 39.96 -20.63 -30.76
CA SER A 665 40.96 -19.55 -30.78
C SER A 665 42.25 -20.00 -31.50
N ILE A 666 42.98 -19.04 -32.08
CA ILE A 666 44.34 -19.23 -32.61
C ILE A 666 45.21 -18.15 -31.98
N ASP A 667 46.19 -18.55 -31.17
CA ASP A 667 47.07 -17.62 -30.47
C ASP A 667 48.31 -17.33 -31.33
N GLY A 668 48.16 -16.40 -32.29
CA GLY A 668 49.23 -15.84 -33.12
C GLY A 668 49.96 -16.80 -34.07
N GLY A 669 49.61 -16.79 -35.37
CA GLY A 669 50.32 -17.57 -36.41
C GLY A 669 49.37 -18.10 -37.49
N SER A 670 49.87 -18.97 -38.37
CA SER A 670 49.08 -19.70 -39.38
C SER A 670 48.94 -21.18 -39.01
N VAL A 671 47.72 -21.73 -39.10
CA VAL A 671 47.44 -23.17 -38.99
C VAL A 671 47.20 -23.73 -40.39
N THR A 672 47.77 -24.89 -40.70
CA THR A 672 47.57 -25.58 -41.99
C THR A 672 46.63 -26.75 -41.78
N PHE A 673 45.56 -26.83 -42.59
CA PHE A 673 44.62 -27.94 -42.60
C PHE A 673 44.94 -28.88 -43.77
N GLU A 674 45.15 -30.17 -43.48
CA GLU A 674 45.27 -31.20 -44.51
C GLU A 674 44.00 -32.07 -44.47
N ILE A 675 43.24 -32.04 -45.57
CA ILE A 675 42.03 -32.86 -45.76
C ILE A 675 42.45 -34.12 -46.53
N LYS A 676 42.17 -35.30 -45.98
CA LYS A 676 42.42 -36.59 -46.64
C LYS A 676 41.14 -37.34 -46.95
#